data_AF-E2NJ43-F1
#
_entry.id   AF-E2NJ43-F1
#
_cell.length_a   1.000
_cell.length_b   1.000
_cell.length_c   1.000
_cell.angle_alpha   90.00
_cell.angle_beta   90.00
_cell.angle_gamma   90.00
#
_symmetry.space_group_name_H-M   'P 1'
#
loop_
_entity.id
_entity.type
_entity.pdbx_description
1 polymer ?
#
loop_
_entity_poly.entity_id
_entity_poly.type
_entity_poly.pdbx_seq_one_letter_code
_entity_poly.pdbx_strand_id
1 'polypeptide(L)'
;MMNITKKKAVQLMLAATCAWLATGCMQEEWERPEQKVKTTICADIPSEDEDVQTRVTVDRTNYKLYWSKNDEITVVGFDESDRFKGLELYNVKEIDETDRRQATFEGYSIPQAIKREVYYPSEKVSVDNQGKVKFYLPTQQFQERKNSTEYLSANMILKGTDEDNKRFQMQPVNSIMVFQFTENKQFENVKNLIWTVETENGDKQISLKLGLRIDLDEDIIDKVYIAFMPDSMSVKPGGKFKVQITSDEYTVKTFQFTTTLPDGKKYEAGKYYTADLMDNKYKGCWEEVTTPTEPEVPEEPKVPPTPITEMKLTLQITSGYTDVILPFSGYTPSTCTVNWGDEYATNDGDRAYYPELTCSSGHDATNYFKHTYKEPGTYQITIKSSQVEAGKAQIASLDLYTGQNFNKNLVSIDTPLLKMDNGSGYQLFSYCTKLESVAENLFMYNEDILSFNRCFIGCRALKAIPEGLFKNCTSAKDFSNCFYSCDLLTEIPKGLFTNCTSATNFYRCFYNCKALMEIPEELFTNCTSATNFSECFYSCDLLTEIPERLFANCTSATEFNNCFRNCTALTTIPAGLFANCTSATGFNGCFRNCTALTTIPAGLFANCMSATGFDRCFMFCNKVTTIPENLFPASESVKSYVFCFGECEALEKIPEDLFEGNYRATDFSECFNMCSKLKEIPEGLFKDALRADNFKRCFYECKALTQLPEGLFEMNTLATSFYQCFSGCTGLTALPERLFNCPKVTELKLCFEKCSKIAAIPSDLFTNLKRLTSFEEFFSGWNKL
;
A
#
# COMPACT_ATOMS: atom_id res chain seq x y z
N MET A 1 37.62 -11.40 -32.70
CA MET A 1 38.99 -11.56 -32.16
C MET A 1 39.87 -10.43 -32.67
N MET A 2 40.14 -9.42 -31.84
CA MET A 2 41.45 -8.75 -31.76
C MET A 2 41.45 -7.86 -30.52
N ASN A 3 42.25 -8.25 -29.53
CA ASN A 3 42.61 -7.46 -28.36
C ASN A 3 43.24 -6.14 -28.81
N ILE A 4 42.50 -5.03 -28.71
CA ILE A 4 43.11 -3.70 -28.63
C ILE A 4 43.31 -3.41 -27.15
N THR A 5 44.52 -3.68 -26.67
CA THR A 5 44.95 -3.54 -25.29
C THR A 5 44.92 -2.08 -24.83
N LYS A 6 44.56 -1.89 -23.55
CA LYS A 6 44.50 -0.68 -22.70
C LYS A 6 45.54 0.45 -22.94
N LYS A 7 46.58 0.25 -23.72
CA LYS A 7 47.67 1.21 -23.97
C LYS A 7 47.32 2.35 -24.94
N LYS A 8 46.45 2.13 -25.94
CA LYS A 8 46.13 3.18 -26.93
C LYS A 8 45.16 4.25 -26.42
N ALA A 9 44.20 3.88 -25.56
CA ALA A 9 43.31 4.84 -24.90
C ALA A 9 44.05 5.74 -23.90
N VAL A 10 45.05 5.18 -23.20
CA VAL A 10 45.95 5.95 -22.31
C VAL A 10 46.88 6.88 -23.10
N GLN A 11 47.31 6.48 -24.32
CA GLN A 11 48.13 7.35 -25.18
C GLN A 11 47.35 8.53 -25.79
N LEU A 12 46.06 8.38 -26.12
CA LEU A 12 45.23 9.53 -26.52
C LEU A 12 44.95 10.47 -25.34
N MET A 13 44.78 9.94 -24.12
CA MET A 13 44.66 10.75 -22.89
C MET A 13 45.94 11.53 -22.56
N LEU A 14 47.12 10.95 -22.78
CA LEU A 14 48.41 11.64 -22.58
C LEU A 14 48.68 12.72 -23.64
N ALA A 15 48.20 12.57 -24.86
CA ALA A 15 48.37 13.59 -25.91
C ALA A 15 47.52 14.84 -25.65
N ALA A 16 46.29 14.68 -25.13
CA ALA A 16 45.43 15.81 -24.77
C ALA A 16 45.91 16.55 -23.50
N THR A 17 46.52 15.83 -22.55
CA THR A 17 47.11 16.43 -21.34
C THR A 17 48.50 17.05 -21.58
N CYS A 18 49.29 16.57 -22.54
CA CYS A 18 50.56 17.20 -22.90
C CYS A 18 50.42 18.49 -23.72
N ALA A 19 49.31 18.69 -24.44
CA ALA A 19 49.02 19.98 -25.11
C ALA A 19 48.63 21.09 -24.11
N TRP A 20 48.22 20.72 -22.89
CA TRP A 20 47.85 21.63 -21.80
C TRP A 20 49.05 22.25 -21.07
N LEU A 21 50.25 21.66 -21.14
CA LEU A 21 51.42 22.12 -20.35
C LEU A 21 52.26 23.21 -21.04
N ALA A 22 51.90 23.70 -22.23
CA ALA A 22 52.76 24.59 -23.01
C ALA A 22 52.32 26.07 -23.10
N THR A 23 51.08 26.43 -22.72
CA THR A 23 50.61 27.82 -22.88
C THR A 23 49.67 28.24 -21.76
N GLY A 24 50.24 28.73 -20.66
CA GLY A 24 49.46 29.38 -19.61
C GLY A 24 50.05 29.25 -18.21
N CYS A 25 51.27 29.75 -18.01
CA CYS A 25 51.75 30.03 -16.65
C CYS A 25 50.90 31.13 -16.02
N MET A 26 49.93 30.77 -15.18
CA MET A 26 49.64 31.52 -13.96
C MET A 26 49.48 30.51 -12.83
N GLN A 27 50.27 30.72 -11.79
CA GLN A 27 50.33 29.93 -10.57
C GLN A 27 49.07 30.22 -9.75
N GLU A 28 47.96 29.55 -10.05
CA GLU A 28 46.98 29.24 -9.03
C GLU A 28 47.48 27.98 -8.31
N GLU A 29 47.71 28.11 -7.01
CA GLU A 29 48.06 26.99 -6.16
C GLU A 29 47.00 25.91 -6.32
N TRP A 30 47.43 24.75 -6.81
CA TRP A 30 46.64 23.53 -6.84
C TRP A 30 46.25 23.19 -5.40
N GLU A 31 45.08 23.64 -4.93
CA GLU A 31 44.51 23.14 -3.69
C GLU A 31 44.33 21.63 -3.86
N ARG A 32 45.12 20.87 -3.11
CA ARG A 32 44.95 19.42 -3.02
C ARG A 32 43.49 19.14 -2.69
N PRO A 33 42.85 18.15 -3.34
CA PRO A 33 41.49 17.76 -2.99
C PRO A 33 41.44 17.48 -1.48
N GLU A 34 40.66 18.27 -0.74
CA GLU A 34 40.48 18.08 0.69
C GLU A 34 40.04 16.63 0.92
N GLN A 35 40.95 15.86 1.51
CA GLN A 35 40.71 14.48 1.90
C GLN A 35 39.55 14.54 2.90
N LYS A 36 38.37 14.02 2.55
CA LYS A 36 37.21 14.05 3.46
C LYS A 36 37.61 13.39 4.78
N VAL A 37 37.71 14.20 5.83
CA VAL A 37 38.12 13.76 7.15
C VAL A 37 36.89 13.20 7.84
N LYS A 38 36.98 11.96 8.33
CA LYS A 38 35.96 11.45 9.24
C LYS A 38 35.95 12.35 10.46
N THR A 39 34.77 12.82 10.83
CA THR A 39 34.59 13.66 12.00
C THR A 39 33.53 13.03 12.89
N THR A 40 33.63 13.35 14.18
CA THR A 40 32.72 12.85 15.18
C THR A 40 32.11 14.02 15.93
N ILE A 41 30.83 13.89 16.25
CA ILE A 41 30.14 14.85 17.12
C ILE A 41 29.55 14.09 18.31
N CYS A 42 29.53 14.75 19.47
CA CYS A 42 29.04 14.17 20.70
C CYS A 42 27.69 14.83 21.03
N ALA A 43 26.61 14.08 20.90
CA ALA A 43 25.26 14.58 21.13
C ALA A 43 24.63 13.87 22.33
N ASP A 44 24.11 14.67 23.25
CA ASP A 44 23.49 14.21 24.47
C ASP A 44 21.99 14.44 24.44
N ILE A 45 21.24 13.45 24.93
CA ILE A 45 19.84 13.63 25.27
C ILE A 45 19.77 14.33 26.65
N PRO A 46 18.93 15.37 26.83
CA PRO A 46 18.87 16.15 28.06
C PRO A 46 18.68 15.33 29.34
N SER A 47 19.45 15.68 30.38
CA SER A 47 19.27 15.17 31.73
C SER A 47 18.10 15.85 32.45
N GLU A 48 17.47 15.13 33.37
CA GLU A 48 16.33 15.58 34.17
C GLU A 48 16.67 16.79 35.04
N ASP A 49 15.82 17.81 35.03
CA ASP A 49 15.63 18.71 36.17
C ASP A 49 14.52 18.10 37.04
N GLU A 50 14.73 18.03 38.36
CA GLU A 50 13.78 17.42 39.31
C GLU A 50 12.37 18.07 39.30
N ASP A 51 12.25 19.30 38.80
CA ASP A 51 10.99 20.06 38.76
C ASP A 51 10.18 19.90 37.46
N VAL A 52 10.64 19.08 36.52
CA VAL A 52 9.95 18.92 35.24
C VAL A 52 9.67 17.44 34.97
N GLN A 53 8.40 17.04 35.12
CA GLN A 53 7.85 15.71 34.78
C GLN A 53 7.90 15.41 33.25
N THR A 54 8.95 15.86 32.58
CA THR A 54 9.12 15.87 31.13
C THR A 54 10.06 14.77 30.64
N ARG A 55 9.62 13.98 29.66
CA ARG A 55 10.39 13.21 28.63
C ARG A 55 10.23 11.68 28.64
N VAL A 56 9.00 11.18 28.59
CA VAL A 56 8.67 9.75 28.27
C VAL A 56 9.10 9.42 26.81
N THR A 57 9.84 8.38 26.39
CA THR A 57 10.38 7.08 26.91
C THR A 57 11.56 6.61 26.00
N VAL A 58 12.46 5.67 26.33
CA VAL A 58 12.49 4.17 26.24
C VAL A 58 13.52 3.53 27.22
N ASP A 59 13.07 3.15 28.41
CA ASP A 59 13.49 1.93 29.12
C ASP A 59 12.17 1.28 29.58
N ARG A 60 12.02 -0.03 29.38
CA ARG A 60 10.82 -0.81 29.78
C ARG A 60 10.56 -0.77 31.30
N THR A 61 11.46 -0.16 32.06
CA THR A 61 11.40 -0.04 33.52
C THR A 61 11.32 1.43 34.00
N ASN A 62 11.97 2.38 33.32
CA ASN A 62 12.28 3.71 33.90
C ASN A 62 11.85 4.93 33.06
N TYR A 63 11.25 4.73 31.90
CA TYR A 63 10.57 5.78 31.13
C TYR A 63 11.39 7.00 30.62
N LYS A 64 12.66 6.85 30.21
CA LYS A 64 13.54 7.96 29.69
C LYS A 64 14.07 7.71 28.27
N LEU A 65 14.25 8.73 27.43
CA LEU A 65 14.82 8.60 26.07
C LEU A 65 16.33 8.27 26.10
N TYR A 66 16.78 7.32 25.28
CA TYR A 66 18.18 6.93 25.14
C TYR A 66 18.56 6.72 23.67
N TRP A 67 19.84 6.84 23.35
CA TRP A 67 20.36 6.46 22.05
C TRP A 67 20.34 4.94 21.84
N SER A 68 20.23 4.56 20.57
CA SER A 68 20.26 3.20 20.03
C SER A 68 21.29 3.11 18.90
N LYS A 69 21.89 1.93 18.71
CA LYS A 69 22.97 1.72 17.72
C LYS A 69 22.58 2.03 16.27
N ASN A 70 21.29 2.08 15.97
CA ASN A 70 20.76 2.34 14.62
C ASN A 70 20.28 3.79 14.44
N ASP A 71 20.44 4.66 15.45
CA ASP A 71 20.04 6.05 15.32
C ASP A 71 20.92 6.80 14.31
N GLU A 72 20.29 7.66 13.51
CA GLU A 72 20.93 8.52 12.51
C GLU A 72 20.50 9.97 12.73
N ILE A 73 21.45 10.89 12.62
CA ILE A 73 21.21 12.33 12.73
C ILE A 73 21.56 13.04 11.42
N THR A 74 20.81 14.10 11.12
CA THR A 74 21.10 15.00 10.01
C THR A 74 21.95 16.16 10.51
N VAL A 75 23.14 16.33 9.95
CA VAL A 75 24.06 17.43 10.26
C VAL A 75 24.05 18.43 9.09
N VAL A 76 23.73 19.68 9.38
CA VAL A 76 23.58 20.77 8.41
C VAL A 76 24.68 21.80 8.67
N GLY A 77 25.58 22.00 7.70
CA GLY A 77 26.75 22.85 7.85
C GLY A 77 26.57 24.26 7.32
N PHE A 78 27.06 25.23 8.07
CA PHE A 78 27.05 26.66 7.74
C PHE A 78 28.43 27.29 7.92
N ASP A 79 28.76 28.30 7.12
CA ASP A 79 29.97 29.12 7.32
C ASP A 79 29.77 30.23 8.37
N GLU A 80 30.81 31.03 8.61
CA GLU A 80 30.79 32.19 9.53
C GLU A 80 29.70 33.24 9.21
N SER A 81 29.16 33.25 8.00
CA SER A 81 28.10 34.17 7.57
C SER A 81 26.72 33.51 7.53
N ASP A 82 26.55 32.38 8.22
CA ASP A 82 25.32 31.55 8.22
C ASP A 82 24.89 31.09 6.80
N ARG A 83 25.83 30.99 5.84
CA ARG A 83 25.51 30.45 4.50
C ARG A 83 25.62 28.94 4.50
N PHE A 84 24.62 28.28 3.94
CA PHE A 84 24.57 26.82 3.82
C PHE A 84 25.74 26.26 3.00
N LYS A 85 26.41 25.22 3.53
CA LYS A 85 27.57 24.55 2.93
C LYS A 85 27.33 23.07 2.58
N GLY A 86 26.14 22.57 2.89
CA GLY A 86 25.76 21.19 2.64
C GLY A 86 25.30 20.49 3.92
N LEU A 87 24.87 19.25 3.75
CA LEU A 87 24.44 18.38 4.83
C LEU A 87 25.12 17.01 4.73
N GLU A 88 25.17 16.30 5.84
CA GLU A 88 25.65 14.91 5.89
C GLU A 88 24.90 14.14 6.98
N LEU A 89 24.81 12.82 6.80
CA LEU A 89 24.17 11.92 7.77
C LEU A 89 25.24 11.27 8.64
N TYR A 90 25.04 11.34 9.95
CA TYR A 90 25.97 10.76 10.91
C TYR A 90 25.26 9.62 11.64
N ASN A 91 25.98 8.51 11.78
CA ASN A 91 25.47 7.31 12.43
C ASN A 91 26.09 7.18 13.83
N VAL A 92 25.38 6.53 14.76
CA VAL A 92 25.96 6.22 16.08
C VAL A 92 27.23 5.40 15.92
N LYS A 93 28.33 5.94 16.44
CA LYS A 93 29.63 5.26 16.54
C LYS A 93 29.75 4.51 17.86
N GLU A 94 29.39 5.19 18.95
CA GLU A 94 29.52 4.67 20.31
C GLU A 94 28.45 5.30 21.21
N ILE A 95 27.90 4.50 22.12
CA ILE A 95 26.97 4.94 23.17
C ILE A 95 27.68 4.71 24.50
N ASP A 96 27.65 5.69 25.38
CA ASP A 96 28.27 5.57 26.70
C ASP A 96 27.57 4.47 27.53
N GLU A 97 28.37 3.52 28.04
CA GLU A 97 27.86 2.36 28.79
C GLU A 97 27.33 2.74 30.18
N THR A 98 27.77 3.87 30.74
CA THR A 98 27.37 4.40 32.04
C THR A 98 26.17 5.35 31.95
N ASP A 99 26.03 6.08 30.84
CA ASP A 99 24.88 6.94 30.56
C ASP A 99 24.47 6.87 29.08
N ARG A 100 23.51 6.00 28.76
CA ARG A 100 23.01 5.78 27.39
C ARG A 100 22.37 7.02 26.72
N ARG A 101 22.24 8.14 27.42
CA ARG A 101 21.83 9.44 26.85
C ARG A 101 22.96 10.12 26.10
N GLN A 102 24.20 9.67 26.30
CA GLN A 102 25.39 10.22 25.69
C GLN A 102 25.85 9.31 24.55
N ALA A 103 25.99 9.86 23.35
CA ALA A 103 26.54 9.12 22.22
C ALA A 103 27.51 9.97 21.40
N THR A 104 28.42 9.26 20.74
CA THR A 104 29.28 9.80 19.70
C THR A 104 28.76 9.34 18.36
N PHE A 105 28.59 10.27 17.44
CA PHE A 105 28.17 10.02 16.07
C PHE A 105 29.33 10.24 15.12
N GLU A 106 29.42 9.46 14.05
CA GLU A 106 30.46 9.59 13.03
C GLU A 106 29.87 9.83 11.65
N GLY A 107 30.49 10.74 10.92
CA GLY A 107 30.18 11.04 9.53
C GLY A 107 31.36 11.71 8.84
N TYR A 108 31.11 12.32 7.68
CA TYR A 108 32.13 13.05 6.94
C TYR A 108 32.04 14.55 7.25
N SER A 109 33.20 15.20 7.38
CA SER A 109 33.26 16.65 7.52
C SER A 109 32.56 17.36 6.37
N ILE A 110 31.76 18.38 6.68
CA ILE A 110 31.17 19.30 5.70
C ILE A 110 32.21 20.41 5.44
N PRO A 111 32.81 20.50 4.23
CA PRO A 111 33.83 21.49 3.93
C PRO A 111 33.34 22.92 4.18
N GLN A 112 34.20 23.78 4.72
CA GLN A 112 33.90 25.18 5.04
C GLN A 112 32.77 25.39 6.07
N ALA A 113 32.22 24.33 6.66
CA ALA A 113 31.23 24.45 7.73
C ALA A 113 31.93 24.66 9.08
N ILE A 114 31.67 25.82 9.67
CA ILE A 114 32.21 26.26 10.97
C ILE A 114 31.14 26.08 12.06
N LYS A 115 29.86 26.25 11.69
CA LYS A 115 28.70 25.99 12.54
C LYS A 115 27.90 24.83 11.98
N ARG A 116 27.44 23.93 12.84
CA ARG A 116 26.64 22.76 12.42
C ARG A 116 25.39 22.65 13.24
N GLU A 117 24.24 22.68 12.58
CA GLU A 117 22.97 22.36 13.21
C GLU A 117 22.68 20.87 13.05
N VAL A 118 22.23 20.24 14.13
CA VAL A 118 22.10 18.79 14.22
C VAL A 118 20.66 18.45 14.55
N TYR A 119 20.09 17.48 13.84
CA TYR A 119 18.68 17.12 13.98
C TYR A 119 18.48 15.62 14.09
N TYR A 120 17.57 15.22 14.97
CA TYR A 120 17.18 13.84 15.20
C TYR A 120 15.65 13.68 15.21
N PRO A 121 15.11 12.57 14.71
CA PRO A 121 15.81 11.58 13.90
C PRO A 121 15.89 12.05 12.44
N SER A 122 16.91 11.58 11.71
CA SER A 122 17.16 12.06 10.35
C SER A 122 15.94 11.95 9.43
N GLU A 123 15.11 10.92 9.59
CA GLU A 123 13.93 10.69 8.76
C GLU A 123 12.79 11.70 8.95
N LYS A 124 12.83 12.56 9.98
CA LYS A 124 11.80 13.57 10.30
C LYS A 124 12.20 14.98 9.86
N VAL A 125 13.30 15.10 9.11
CA VAL A 125 13.97 16.37 8.80
C VAL A 125 14.17 16.49 7.29
N SER A 126 13.74 17.60 6.68
CA SER A 126 14.19 18.00 5.34
C SER A 126 14.90 19.34 5.40
N VAL A 127 15.86 19.53 4.50
CA VAL A 127 16.67 20.75 4.39
C VAL A 127 16.57 21.25 2.95
N ASP A 128 16.21 22.52 2.76
CA ASP A 128 16.19 23.12 1.43
C ASP A 128 17.57 23.61 0.97
N ASN A 129 17.64 24.19 -0.23
CA ASN A 129 18.88 24.69 -0.83
C ASN A 129 19.49 25.92 -0.11
N GLN A 130 18.80 26.48 0.88
CA GLN A 130 19.27 27.59 1.73
C GLN A 130 19.63 27.10 3.14
N GLY A 131 19.54 25.80 3.40
CA GLY A 131 19.78 25.23 4.73
C GLY A 131 18.59 25.38 5.69
N LYS A 132 17.42 25.80 5.21
CA LYS A 132 16.22 25.92 6.05
C LYS A 132 15.63 24.55 6.30
N VAL A 133 15.34 24.28 7.57
CA VAL A 133 14.87 22.98 8.01
C VAL A 133 13.37 22.97 8.22
N LYS A 134 12.73 21.91 7.71
CA LYS A 134 11.32 21.59 7.93
C LYS A 134 11.21 20.25 8.67
N PHE A 135 10.35 20.23 9.67
CA PHE A 135 10.10 19.06 10.51
C PHE A 135 8.80 18.38 10.09
N TYR A 136 8.81 17.06 10.16
CA TYR A 136 7.65 16.24 9.83
C TYR A 136 7.26 15.38 11.01
N LEU A 137 6.01 15.52 11.44
CA LEU A 137 5.41 14.73 12.50
C LEU A 137 4.07 14.19 12.00
N PRO A 138 3.82 12.87 12.11
CA PRO A 138 2.62 12.29 11.52
C PRO A 138 1.36 12.78 12.25
N THR A 139 0.35 13.14 11.46
CA THR A 139 -0.99 13.49 11.95
C THR A 139 -1.79 12.28 12.39
N GLN A 140 -1.31 11.05 12.12
CA GLN A 140 -1.85 9.82 12.69
C GLN A 140 -0.75 9.09 13.47
N GLN A 141 -1.01 8.83 14.74
CA GLN A 141 -0.10 8.12 15.64
C GLN A 141 -0.74 6.81 16.12
N PHE A 142 0.09 5.88 16.58
CA PHE A 142 -0.36 4.57 17.05
C PHE A 142 0.25 4.24 18.39
N GLN A 143 -0.59 3.92 19.37
CA GLN A 143 -0.18 3.51 20.70
C GLN A 143 -0.57 2.03 20.91
N GLU A 144 0.43 1.15 21.03
CA GLU A 144 0.21 -0.31 21.00
C GLU A 144 -0.43 -0.89 22.26
N ARG A 145 -0.38 -0.17 23.39
CA ARG A 145 -0.87 -0.63 24.70
C ARG A 145 -1.52 0.52 25.48
N LYS A 146 -2.43 0.19 26.40
CA LYS A 146 -3.05 1.16 27.32
C LYS A 146 -1.99 1.91 28.14
N ASN A 147 -2.18 3.22 28.32
CA ASN A 147 -1.28 4.12 29.08
C ASN A 147 0.21 4.09 28.65
N SER A 148 0.55 3.49 27.49
CA SER A 148 1.93 3.35 27.02
C SER A 148 2.41 4.59 26.29
N THR A 149 3.67 4.92 26.55
CA THR A 149 4.42 6.01 25.93
C THR A 149 5.54 5.51 25.03
N GLU A 150 5.72 4.20 24.88
CA GLU A 150 6.84 3.60 24.14
C GLU A 150 6.93 4.15 22.70
N TYR A 151 5.78 4.30 22.05
CA TYR A 151 5.66 4.78 20.68
C TYR A 151 6.05 6.27 20.50
N LEU A 152 6.03 7.08 21.57
CA LEU A 152 6.36 8.50 21.50
C LEU A 152 7.81 8.72 21.09
N SER A 153 8.71 7.78 21.42
CA SER A 153 10.13 7.85 21.05
C SER A 153 10.34 8.01 19.54
N ALA A 154 9.59 7.26 18.72
CA ALA A 154 9.60 7.36 17.26
C ALA A 154 8.98 8.67 16.71
N ASN A 155 8.43 9.49 17.60
CA ASN A 155 7.77 10.75 17.30
C ASN A 155 8.42 11.93 18.01
N MET A 156 9.52 11.75 18.75
CA MET A 156 10.27 12.86 19.35
C MET A 156 11.25 13.43 18.33
N ILE A 157 11.25 14.76 18.16
CA ILE A 157 12.18 15.47 17.29
C ILE A 157 13.08 16.31 18.16
N LEU A 158 14.39 16.20 17.98
CA LEU A 158 15.39 16.95 18.71
C LEU A 158 16.27 17.77 17.76
N LYS A 159 16.73 18.94 18.22
CA LYS A 159 17.68 19.83 17.55
C LYS A 159 18.82 20.18 18.49
N GLY A 160 20.06 20.15 18.02
CA GLY A 160 21.21 20.70 18.73
C GLY A 160 22.11 21.52 17.80
N THR A 161 23.14 22.11 18.38
CA THR A 161 24.17 22.86 17.64
C THR A 161 25.53 22.34 18.08
N ASP A 162 26.32 21.89 17.11
CA ASP A 162 27.71 21.52 17.33
C ASP A 162 28.62 22.74 17.11
N GLU A 163 29.28 23.15 18.20
CA GLU A 163 30.31 24.18 18.23
C GLU A 163 31.65 23.51 18.59
N ASP A 164 32.49 23.28 17.57
CA ASP A 164 33.85 22.71 17.69
C ASP A 164 33.95 21.21 18.08
N ASN A 165 33.01 20.36 17.69
CA ASN A 165 32.97 18.94 18.07
C ASN A 165 32.92 18.72 19.59
N LYS A 166 32.46 19.73 20.34
CA LYS A 166 32.22 19.61 21.78
C LYS A 166 30.96 18.79 22.01
N ARG A 167 30.85 18.21 23.20
CA ARG A 167 29.62 17.54 23.63
C ARG A 167 28.52 18.59 23.85
N PHE A 168 27.36 18.42 23.20
CA PHE A 168 26.24 19.36 23.28
C PHE A 168 24.92 18.64 23.57
N GLN A 169 23.97 19.38 24.13
CA GLN A 169 22.65 18.89 24.50
C GLN A 169 21.64 19.11 23.37
N MET A 170 20.93 18.05 23.00
CA MET A 170 19.84 18.09 22.03
C MET A 170 18.58 18.65 22.68
N GLN A 171 17.91 19.64 22.10
CA GLN A 171 16.67 20.20 22.61
C GLN A 171 15.45 19.68 21.83
N PRO A 172 14.37 19.28 22.51
CA PRO A 172 13.14 18.87 21.84
C PRO A 172 12.53 20.04 21.03
N VAL A 173 12.16 19.73 19.79
CA VAL A 173 11.49 20.65 18.85
C VAL A 173 9.97 20.55 19.00
N ASN A 174 9.48 19.36 19.34
CA ASN A 174 8.06 19.10 19.51
C ASN A 174 7.69 18.85 20.98
N SER A 175 6.38 18.75 21.25
CA SER A 175 5.82 18.64 22.60
C SER A 175 4.81 17.51 22.69
N ILE A 176 4.38 17.17 23.90
CA ILE A 176 3.43 16.08 24.14
C ILE A 176 2.16 16.62 24.79
N MET A 177 1.02 16.22 24.22
CA MET A 177 -0.31 16.41 24.81
C MET A 177 -0.70 15.13 25.54
N VAL A 178 -1.12 15.27 26.79
CA VAL A 178 -1.62 14.20 27.64
C VAL A 178 -3.12 14.41 27.80
N PHE A 179 -3.91 13.49 27.26
CA PHE A 179 -5.36 13.47 27.48
C PHE A 179 -5.65 12.54 28.65
N GLN A 180 -6.29 13.09 29.68
CA GLN A 180 -6.59 12.36 30.91
C GLN A 180 -8.10 12.07 31.02
N PHE A 181 -8.46 10.84 31.40
CA PHE A 181 -9.83 10.30 31.45
C PHE A 181 -10.25 9.73 32.81
N THR A 182 -9.51 10.04 33.88
CA THR A 182 -9.68 9.48 35.23
C THR A 182 -11.16 9.44 35.68
N GLU A 183 -11.57 8.32 36.29
CA GLU A 183 -12.90 8.08 36.89
C GLU A 183 -14.12 7.98 35.94
N ASN A 184 -13.94 7.84 34.61
CA ASN A 184 -15.07 7.68 33.68
C ASN A 184 -15.17 6.30 33.02
N LYS A 185 -16.17 5.52 33.46
CA LYS A 185 -16.48 4.21 32.86
C LYS A 185 -16.85 4.25 31.37
N GLN A 186 -17.33 5.40 30.88
CA GLN A 186 -17.76 5.57 29.48
C GLN A 186 -16.61 5.43 28.47
N PHE A 187 -15.36 5.62 28.90
CA PHE A 187 -14.17 5.60 28.04
C PHE A 187 -13.22 4.44 28.36
N GLU A 188 -13.70 3.37 29.00
CA GLU A 188 -12.87 2.20 29.35
C GLU A 188 -12.29 1.48 28.10
N ASN A 189 -12.91 1.66 26.92
CA ASN A 189 -12.57 0.97 25.67
C ASN A 189 -12.30 1.91 24.47
N VAL A 190 -11.57 3.01 24.65
CA VAL A 190 -11.18 3.89 23.52
C VAL A 190 -10.34 3.15 22.48
N LYS A 191 -10.72 3.26 21.19
CA LYS A 191 -9.92 2.78 20.04
C LYS A 191 -9.23 3.91 19.28
N ASN A 192 -9.87 5.07 19.23
CA ASN A 192 -9.41 6.19 18.44
C ASN A 192 -9.68 7.50 19.19
N LEU A 193 -8.69 8.38 19.19
CA LEU A 193 -8.83 9.76 19.64
C LEU A 193 -8.44 10.69 18.50
N ILE A 194 -9.28 11.69 18.24
CA ILE A 194 -9.01 12.77 17.30
C ILE A 194 -8.96 14.07 18.09
N TRP A 195 -7.86 14.80 17.97
CA TRP A 195 -7.67 16.12 18.54
C TRP A 195 -7.61 17.17 17.43
N THR A 196 -8.54 18.12 17.46
CA THR A 196 -8.64 19.20 16.46
C THR A 196 -8.61 20.58 17.14
N VAL A 197 -7.88 21.53 16.55
CA VAL A 197 -7.78 22.91 17.03
C VAL A 197 -8.00 23.90 15.89
N GLU A 198 -8.64 25.03 16.18
CA GLU A 198 -8.75 26.14 15.24
C GLU A 198 -7.55 27.07 15.40
N THR A 199 -6.71 27.13 14.36
CA THR A 199 -5.51 27.97 14.34
C THR A 199 -5.74 29.22 13.47
N GLU A 200 -4.78 30.15 13.48
CA GLU A 200 -4.79 31.31 12.55
C GLU A 200 -4.77 30.86 11.06
N ASN A 201 -4.23 29.68 10.78
CA ASN A 201 -4.06 29.14 9.43
C ASN A 201 -5.07 28.03 9.10
N GLY A 202 -6.23 28.02 9.77
CA GLY A 202 -7.29 27.02 9.61
C GLY A 202 -7.23 25.88 10.64
N ASP A 203 -8.18 24.95 10.56
CA ASP A 203 -8.29 23.84 11.49
C ASP A 203 -7.14 22.84 11.29
N LYS A 204 -6.54 22.39 12.40
CA LYS A 204 -5.47 21.38 12.43
C LYS A 204 -5.90 20.21 13.29
N GLN A 205 -5.58 19.00 12.84
CA GLN A 205 -6.04 17.76 13.44
C GLN A 205 -4.91 16.74 13.57
N ILE A 206 -4.87 16.04 14.70
CA ILE A 206 -4.04 14.87 14.95
C ILE A 206 -4.94 13.73 15.45
N SER A 207 -4.70 12.52 14.98
CA SER A 207 -5.41 11.30 15.35
C SER A 207 -4.47 10.31 16.03
N LEU A 208 -4.99 9.55 16.98
CA LEU A 208 -4.30 8.49 17.71
C LEU A 208 -5.14 7.22 17.67
N LYS A 209 -4.61 6.18 17.04
CA LYS A 209 -5.19 4.83 17.07
C LYS A 209 -4.57 4.01 18.21
N LEU A 210 -5.38 3.25 18.93
CA LEU A 210 -4.95 2.39 20.03
C LEU A 210 -4.97 0.92 19.59
N GLY A 211 -3.84 0.23 19.74
CA GLY A 211 -3.68 -1.19 19.46
C GLY A 211 -4.19 -2.07 20.60
N LEU A 212 -4.82 -3.21 20.26
CA LEU A 212 -5.27 -4.18 21.25
C LEU A 212 -4.27 -5.33 21.38
N ARG A 213 -3.57 -5.42 22.51
CA ARG A 213 -3.26 -6.72 23.10
C ARG A 213 -4.31 -7.02 24.15
N ILE A 214 -4.96 -8.17 24.02
CA ILE A 214 -5.89 -8.71 25.00
C ILE A 214 -5.03 -9.28 26.13
N ASP A 215 -4.62 -8.44 27.08
CA ASP A 215 -4.25 -8.91 28.41
C ASP A 215 -5.49 -8.78 29.28
N LEU A 216 -5.96 -9.92 29.78
CA LEU A 216 -7.33 -10.12 30.25
C LEU A 216 -7.64 -9.57 31.64
N ASP A 217 -6.74 -8.88 32.34
CA ASP A 217 -6.98 -8.62 33.77
C ASP A 217 -6.50 -7.27 34.36
N GLU A 218 -5.99 -6.28 33.62
CA GLU A 218 -5.60 -4.99 34.25
C GLU A 218 -5.98 -3.72 33.44
N ASP A 219 -6.78 -2.89 34.11
CA ASP A 219 -6.86 -1.42 34.14
C ASP A 219 -7.48 -0.57 33.01
N ILE A 220 -8.15 0.48 33.49
CA ILE A 220 -8.82 1.58 32.79
C ILE A 220 -7.79 2.40 32.00
N ILE A 221 -8.16 2.92 30.82
CA ILE A 221 -7.31 3.91 30.12
C ILE A 221 -7.45 5.25 30.86
N ASP A 222 -6.49 5.57 31.70
CA ASP A 222 -6.47 6.84 32.42
C ASP A 222 -5.84 7.97 31.59
N LYS A 223 -4.86 7.65 30.74
CA LYS A 223 -4.11 8.64 29.95
C LYS A 223 -3.76 8.13 28.56
N VAL A 224 -3.91 8.99 27.56
CA VAL A 224 -3.28 8.80 26.25
C VAL A 224 -2.41 10.00 25.91
N TYR A 225 -1.37 9.73 25.13
CA TYR A 225 -0.36 10.71 24.80
C TYR A 225 -0.44 10.99 23.31
N ILE A 226 -0.10 12.20 22.85
CA ILE A 226 0.07 12.56 21.44
C ILE A 226 1.26 13.50 21.31
N ALA A 227 2.24 13.18 20.46
CA ALA A 227 3.29 14.12 20.09
C ALA A 227 2.75 15.16 19.10
N PHE A 228 3.10 16.44 19.24
CA PHE A 228 2.62 17.49 18.35
C PHE A 228 3.63 18.63 18.15
N MET A 229 3.56 19.31 17.01
CA MET A 229 4.36 20.52 16.74
C MET A 229 3.70 21.75 17.39
N PRO A 230 4.38 22.47 18.30
CA PRO A 230 3.79 23.58 19.05
C PRO A 230 3.16 24.68 18.19
N ASP A 231 3.87 25.11 17.16
CA ASP A 231 3.40 26.15 16.23
C ASP A 231 2.19 25.69 15.40
N SER A 232 2.08 24.39 15.15
CA SER A 232 0.99 23.82 14.33
C SER A 232 -0.30 23.61 15.10
N MET A 233 -0.24 23.42 16.42
CA MET A 233 -1.43 23.16 17.24
C MET A 233 -1.84 24.34 18.12
N SER A 234 -1.23 25.51 17.97
CA SER A 234 -1.60 26.71 18.74
C SER A 234 -3.02 27.19 18.39
N VAL A 235 -3.87 27.31 19.41
CA VAL A 235 -5.27 27.76 19.29
C VAL A 235 -5.30 29.28 19.21
N LYS A 236 -5.94 29.85 18.19
CA LYS A 236 -6.10 31.31 18.08
C LYS A 236 -7.03 31.87 19.18
N PRO A 237 -6.96 33.17 19.51
CA PRO A 237 -7.96 33.81 20.37
C PRO A 237 -9.38 33.59 19.86
N GLY A 238 -10.27 33.10 20.71
CA GLY A 238 -11.64 32.70 20.35
C GLY A 238 -11.75 31.41 19.52
N GLY A 239 -10.64 30.69 19.30
CA GLY A 239 -10.61 29.42 18.56
C GLY A 239 -11.12 28.23 19.39
N LYS A 240 -11.56 27.18 18.70
CA LYS A 240 -12.06 25.96 19.34
C LYS A 240 -10.96 24.92 19.57
N PHE A 241 -11.09 24.20 20.69
CA PHE A 241 -10.38 22.98 21.02
C PHE A 241 -11.40 21.84 21.04
N LYS A 242 -11.21 20.84 20.17
CA LYS A 242 -12.15 19.74 19.93
C LYS A 242 -11.46 18.40 20.15
N VAL A 243 -12.13 17.46 20.81
CA VAL A 243 -11.66 16.08 20.98
C VAL A 243 -12.79 15.13 20.63
N GLN A 244 -12.54 14.18 19.74
CA GLN A 244 -13.48 13.10 19.43
C GLN A 244 -12.88 11.77 19.86
N ILE A 245 -13.70 10.92 20.46
CA ILE A 245 -13.31 9.62 21.01
C ILE A 245 -14.25 8.57 20.45
N THR A 246 -13.70 7.47 19.93
CA THR A 246 -14.49 6.31 19.49
C THR A 246 -14.24 5.12 20.41
N SER A 247 -15.30 4.52 20.95
CA SER A 247 -15.24 3.35 21.84
C SER A 247 -16.14 2.20 21.38
N ASP A 248 -15.71 0.96 21.71
CA ASP A 248 -16.46 -0.26 21.40
C ASP A 248 -16.61 -1.06 22.70
N GLU A 249 -17.81 -1.09 23.25
CA GLU A 249 -18.16 -2.15 24.22
C GLU A 249 -19.12 -3.17 23.60
N TYR A 250 -20.07 -2.71 22.75
CA TYR A 250 -21.02 -3.58 22.02
C TYR A 250 -21.56 -2.94 20.72
N THR A 251 -21.52 -1.61 20.61
CA THR A 251 -21.79 -0.81 19.41
C THR A 251 -20.72 0.28 19.34
N VAL A 252 -20.21 0.61 18.14
CA VAL A 252 -19.21 1.66 17.97
C VAL A 252 -19.90 3.00 18.22
N LYS A 253 -19.47 3.72 19.26
CA LYS A 253 -19.98 5.07 19.57
C LYS A 253 -18.86 6.09 19.45
N THR A 254 -19.18 7.24 18.88
CA THR A 254 -18.27 8.40 18.84
C THR A 254 -18.81 9.52 19.72
N PHE A 255 -17.99 10.01 20.63
CA PHE A 255 -18.28 11.14 21.49
C PHE A 255 -17.41 12.33 21.11
N GLN A 256 -17.95 13.54 21.16
CA GLN A 256 -17.25 14.77 20.84
C GLN A 256 -17.32 15.76 22.01
N PHE A 257 -16.16 16.30 22.37
CA PHE A 257 -16.00 17.46 23.23
C PHE A 257 -15.58 18.66 22.38
N THR A 258 -16.14 19.84 22.68
CA THR A 258 -15.72 21.09 22.05
C THR A 258 -15.79 22.23 23.07
N THR A 259 -14.70 23.00 23.18
CA THR A 259 -14.65 24.22 23.98
C THR A 259 -14.02 25.36 23.18
N THR A 260 -14.37 26.60 23.52
CA THR A 260 -13.77 27.81 22.92
C THR A 260 -12.78 28.40 23.91
N LEU A 261 -11.60 28.77 23.45
CA LEU A 261 -10.56 29.42 24.26
C LEU A 261 -10.53 30.93 23.95
N PRO A 262 -11.12 31.81 24.79
CA PRO A 262 -11.23 33.24 24.49
C PRO A 262 -9.88 33.90 24.20
N ASP A 263 -8.85 33.57 24.98
CA ASP A 263 -7.50 34.11 24.82
C ASP A 263 -6.60 33.23 23.93
N GLY A 264 -7.13 32.13 23.39
CA GLY A 264 -6.37 31.13 22.65
C GLY A 264 -5.42 30.33 23.54
N LYS A 265 -4.51 29.57 22.91
CA LYS A 265 -3.46 28.82 23.60
C LYS A 265 -2.24 28.65 22.71
N LYS A 266 -1.10 29.17 23.15
CA LYS A 266 0.21 28.86 22.56
C LYS A 266 0.88 27.73 23.31
N TYR A 267 1.63 26.94 22.57
CA TYR A 267 2.45 25.85 23.07
C TYR A 267 3.92 26.15 22.82
N GLU A 268 4.79 25.71 23.72
CA GLU A 268 6.24 25.82 23.62
C GLU A 268 6.82 24.43 23.35
N ALA A 269 7.98 24.39 22.69
CA ALA A 269 8.71 23.15 22.41
C ALA A 269 9.26 22.52 23.70
N GLY A 270 9.29 21.18 23.75
CA GLY A 270 9.82 20.44 24.88
C GLY A 270 8.96 20.43 26.14
N LYS A 271 7.68 20.78 26.03
CA LYS A 271 6.75 20.86 27.17
C LYS A 271 5.72 19.73 27.13
N TYR A 272 5.11 19.53 28.29
CA TYR A 272 3.98 18.62 28.49
C TYR A 272 2.76 19.46 28.78
N TYR A 273 1.69 19.16 28.07
CA TYR A 273 0.42 19.79 28.28
C TYR A 273 -0.59 18.72 28.66
N THR A 274 -1.32 18.95 29.74
CA THR A 274 -2.39 18.06 30.15
C THR A 274 -3.72 18.69 29.77
N ALA A 275 -4.50 17.95 28.99
CA ALA A 275 -5.92 18.19 28.79
C ALA A 275 -6.69 17.27 29.73
N ASP A 276 -7.04 17.79 30.90
CA ASP A 276 -7.97 17.12 31.80
C ASP A 276 -9.39 17.35 31.29
N LEU A 277 -9.88 16.39 30.52
CA LEU A 277 -11.19 16.46 29.88
C LEU A 277 -12.33 16.07 30.82
N MET A 278 -12.00 15.71 32.07
CA MET A 278 -12.93 15.22 33.09
C MET A 278 -13.00 16.13 34.32
N ASP A 279 -12.30 17.29 34.32
CA ASP A 279 -12.52 18.35 35.30
C ASP A 279 -14.03 18.65 35.41
N ASN A 280 -14.55 18.73 36.64
CA ASN A 280 -15.95 19.00 36.94
C ASN A 280 -16.51 20.22 36.18
N LYS A 281 -15.64 21.15 35.77
CA LYS A 281 -15.97 22.29 34.90
C LYS A 281 -16.51 21.89 33.51
N TYR A 282 -16.16 20.73 32.98
CA TYR A 282 -16.53 20.25 31.64
C TYR A 282 -17.58 19.13 31.63
N LYS A 283 -18.17 18.84 32.80
CA LYS A 283 -19.23 17.85 32.95
C LYS A 283 -20.47 18.27 32.14
N GLY A 284 -20.83 17.45 31.14
CA GLY A 284 -21.95 17.72 30.21
C GLY A 284 -21.55 18.38 28.87
N CYS A 285 -20.27 18.62 28.63
CA CYS A 285 -19.76 19.16 27.35
C CYS A 285 -19.45 18.07 26.29
N TRP A 286 -19.80 16.82 26.58
CA TRP A 286 -19.63 15.68 25.67
C TRP A 286 -20.97 15.36 24.99
N GLU A 287 -20.96 15.32 23.66
CA GLU A 287 -22.11 14.98 22.84
C GLU A 287 -21.83 13.67 22.11
N GLU A 288 -22.80 12.75 22.08
CA GLU A 288 -22.74 11.57 21.20
C GLU A 288 -22.94 12.05 19.76
N VAL A 289 -21.97 11.78 18.89
CA VAL A 289 -22.06 12.10 17.47
C VAL A 289 -22.91 11.01 16.83
N THR A 290 -24.19 11.30 16.63
CA THR A 290 -25.07 10.43 15.85
C THR A 290 -24.65 10.49 14.38
N THR A 291 -24.15 9.39 13.85
CA THR A 291 -24.12 9.21 12.39
C THR A 291 -25.55 9.30 11.86
N PRO A 292 -25.78 9.90 10.68
CA PRO A 292 -27.12 9.95 10.08
C PRO A 292 -27.65 8.52 10.03
N THR A 293 -28.77 8.32 10.70
CA THR A 293 -29.51 7.07 10.69
C THR A 293 -29.84 6.78 9.23
N GLU A 294 -29.34 5.66 8.73
CA GLU A 294 -29.73 5.09 7.46
C GLU A 294 -31.27 5.11 7.40
N PRO A 295 -31.91 5.58 6.31
CA PRO A 295 -33.35 5.51 6.21
C PRO A 295 -33.76 4.04 6.38
N GLU A 296 -34.64 3.78 7.35
CA GLU A 296 -35.23 2.45 7.53
C GLU A 296 -35.78 1.98 6.18
N VAL A 297 -35.09 1.00 5.60
CA VAL A 297 -35.62 0.23 4.48
C VAL A 297 -36.87 -0.44 5.02
N PRO A 298 -38.05 -0.30 4.37
CA PRO A 298 -39.26 -0.98 4.80
C PRO A 298 -38.96 -2.47 4.89
N GLU A 299 -39.13 -3.07 6.08
CA GLU A 299 -39.06 -4.53 6.22
C GLU A 299 -40.05 -5.13 5.22
N GLU A 300 -39.53 -5.81 4.19
CA GLU A 300 -40.35 -6.75 3.42
C GLU A 300 -40.99 -7.74 4.41
N PRO A 301 -42.27 -8.08 4.24
CA PRO A 301 -42.98 -8.94 5.17
C PRO A 301 -42.23 -10.27 5.34
N LYS A 302 -41.74 -10.52 6.56
CA LYS A 302 -41.22 -11.82 7.02
C LYS A 302 -42.36 -12.84 7.05
N VAL A 303 -42.80 -13.28 5.87
CA VAL A 303 -43.43 -14.59 5.74
C VAL A 303 -42.28 -15.60 5.84
N PRO A 304 -42.23 -16.49 6.85
CA PRO A 304 -41.22 -17.53 6.88
C PRO A 304 -41.38 -18.34 5.58
N PRO A 305 -40.33 -18.46 4.73
CA PRO A 305 -40.44 -19.28 3.55
C PRO A 305 -40.77 -20.69 4.02
N THR A 306 -41.73 -21.34 3.35
CA THR A 306 -42.00 -22.76 3.56
C THR A 306 -40.65 -23.49 3.54
N PRO A 307 -40.31 -24.27 4.59
CA PRO A 307 -38.99 -24.88 4.68
C PRO A 307 -38.78 -25.77 3.45
N ILE A 308 -37.79 -25.42 2.63
CA ILE A 308 -37.41 -26.23 1.48
C ILE A 308 -36.72 -27.47 2.02
N THR A 309 -37.27 -28.63 1.71
CA THR A 309 -36.73 -29.95 2.11
C THR A 309 -36.04 -30.65 0.96
N GLU A 310 -35.99 -30.04 -0.23
CA GLU A 310 -35.38 -30.62 -1.42
C GLU A 310 -34.41 -29.65 -2.10
N MET A 311 -33.25 -30.14 -2.54
CA MET A 311 -32.38 -29.44 -3.48
C MET A 311 -32.18 -30.23 -4.77
N LYS A 312 -32.08 -29.52 -5.90
CA LYS A 312 -31.96 -30.08 -7.25
C LYS A 312 -30.69 -29.61 -7.94
N LEU A 313 -30.02 -30.55 -8.59
CA LEU A 313 -28.74 -30.36 -9.28
C LEU A 313 -28.82 -31.07 -10.62
N THR A 314 -28.30 -30.46 -11.68
CA THR A 314 -28.27 -31.10 -13.01
C THR A 314 -26.85 -31.50 -13.39
N LEU A 315 -26.68 -32.76 -13.79
CA LEU A 315 -25.44 -33.31 -14.32
C LEU A 315 -25.53 -33.57 -15.82
N GLN A 316 -24.43 -33.36 -16.55
CA GLN A 316 -24.25 -33.79 -17.93
C GLN A 316 -23.21 -34.91 -18.00
N ILE A 317 -23.71 -36.12 -18.20
CA ILE A 317 -22.91 -37.33 -18.41
C ILE A 317 -22.60 -37.46 -19.90
N THR A 318 -21.32 -37.51 -20.25
CA THR A 318 -20.85 -37.56 -21.64
C THR A 318 -20.46 -38.95 -22.11
N SER A 319 -20.24 -39.88 -21.18
CA SER A 319 -19.81 -41.25 -21.45
C SER A 319 -20.69 -42.22 -20.69
N GLY A 320 -21.04 -43.34 -21.31
CA GLY A 320 -21.73 -44.41 -20.60
C GLY A 320 -20.85 -45.02 -19.49
N TYR A 321 -21.50 -45.61 -18.49
CA TYR A 321 -20.87 -46.16 -17.29
C TYR A 321 -20.00 -45.15 -16.52
N THR A 322 -20.52 -43.93 -16.32
CA THR A 322 -19.83 -42.90 -15.54
C THR A 322 -20.18 -43.01 -14.06
N ASP A 323 -19.17 -43.23 -13.22
CA ASP A 323 -19.31 -43.25 -11.76
C ASP A 323 -19.34 -41.84 -11.18
N VAL A 324 -20.37 -41.55 -10.38
CA VAL A 324 -20.58 -40.29 -9.66
C VAL A 324 -20.75 -40.59 -8.18
N ILE A 325 -20.06 -39.81 -7.35
CA ILE A 325 -20.18 -39.85 -5.89
C ILE A 325 -20.57 -38.45 -5.45
N LEU A 326 -21.65 -38.33 -4.67
CA LEU A 326 -21.98 -37.05 -4.06
C LEU A 326 -20.96 -36.74 -2.96
N PRO A 327 -20.38 -35.52 -2.95
CA PRO A 327 -19.26 -35.17 -2.09
C PRO A 327 -19.73 -34.75 -0.69
N PHE A 328 -20.54 -35.58 -0.05
CA PHE A 328 -20.86 -35.40 1.37
C PHE A 328 -19.65 -35.76 2.24
N SER A 329 -19.47 -35.01 3.33
CA SER A 329 -18.44 -35.23 4.33
C SER A 329 -19.04 -35.29 5.72
N GLY A 330 -18.72 -36.35 6.46
CA GLY A 330 -19.17 -36.57 7.83
C GLY A 330 -20.57 -37.18 7.94
N TYR A 331 -21.21 -36.98 9.10
CA TYR A 331 -22.47 -37.63 9.44
C TYR A 331 -23.67 -36.83 8.95
N THR A 332 -24.72 -37.51 8.49
CA THR A 332 -25.96 -36.82 8.11
C THR A 332 -26.75 -36.40 9.36
N PRO A 333 -27.11 -35.11 9.52
CA PRO A 333 -27.82 -34.61 10.70
C PRO A 333 -29.30 -35.02 10.73
N SER A 334 -29.82 -35.50 9.59
CA SER A 334 -31.18 -35.98 9.43
C SER A 334 -31.21 -37.12 8.40
N THR A 335 -32.36 -37.76 8.21
CA THR A 335 -32.50 -38.74 7.13
C THR A 335 -32.46 -38.03 5.79
N CYS A 336 -31.50 -38.41 4.94
CA CYS A 336 -31.25 -37.81 3.64
C CYS A 336 -31.51 -38.85 2.54
N THR A 337 -32.30 -38.47 1.53
CA THR A 337 -32.65 -39.31 0.39
C THR A 337 -32.17 -38.66 -0.90
N VAL A 338 -31.45 -39.40 -1.73
CA VAL A 338 -30.91 -38.95 -3.01
C VAL A 338 -31.56 -39.75 -4.12
N ASN A 339 -32.26 -39.06 -5.02
CA ASN A 339 -32.77 -39.60 -6.27
C ASN A 339 -31.85 -39.14 -7.42
N TRP A 340 -31.34 -40.08 -8.20
CA TRP A 340 -30.32 -39.83 -9.23
C TRP A 340 -30.89 -39.38 -10.58
N GLY A 341 -32.22 -39.34 -10.73
CA GLY A 341 -32.89 -38.82 -11.91
C GLY A 341 -32.92 -39.77 -13.10
N ASP A 342 -32.64 -41.07 -12.91
CA ASP A 342 -32.83 -42.12 -13.92
C ASP A 342 -33.85 -43.18 -13.48
N GLU A 343 -34.43 -43.89 -14.45
CA GLU A 343 -35.57 -44.80 -14.22
C GLU A 343 -35.16 -46.27 -13.97
N TYR A 344 -33.86 -46.59 -13.97
CA TYR A 344 -33.39 -47.97 -14.08
C TYR A 344 -32.66 -48.50 -12.83
N ALA A 345 -33.31 -49.40 -12.09
CA ALA A 345 -32.62 -50.36 -11.23
C ALA A 345 -32.25 -51.61 -12.07
N THR A 346 -31.02 -51.72 -12.57
CA THR A 346 -30.62 -52.91 -13.35
C THR A 346 -29.61 -53.76 -12.59
N ASN A 347 -29.99 -54.94 -12.11
CA ASN A 347 -29.01 -55.90 -11.59
C ASN A 347 -28.16 -56.46 -12.75
N ASP A 348 -26.95 -55.94 -12.93
CA ASP A 348 -25.96 -56.49 -13.86
C ASP A 348 -24.86 -57.22 -13.09
N GLY A 349 -25.06 -58.53 -12.90
CA GLY A 349 -24.08 -59.51 -12.44
C GLY A 349 -23.60 -59.41 -10.99
N ASP A 350 -23.13 -58.22 -10.56
CA ASP A 350 -22.48 -57.96 -9.27
C ASP A 350 -22.67 -56.51 -8.73
N ARG A 351 -23.36 -55.62 -9.46
CA ARG A 351 -23.63 -54.23 -9.02
C ARG A 351 -25.13 -53.99 -8.88
N ALA A 352 -25.60 -53.73 -7.66
CA ALA A 352 -26.97 -53.30 -7.40
C ALA A 352 -27.05 -51.77 -7.56
N TYR A 353 -27.91 -51.31 -8.47
CA TYR A 353 -28.13 -49.88 -8.74
C TYR A 353 -29.50 -49.49 -8.22
N TYR A 354 -29.55 -48.46 -7.40
CA TYR A 354 -30.80 -47.97 -6.84
C TYR A 354 -31.00 -46.53 -7.33
N PRO A 355 -32.08 -46.24 -8.08
CA PRO A 355 -32.38 -44.89 -8.55
C PRO A 355 -32.60 -43.92 -7.39
N GLU A 356 -32.87 -44.45 -6.19
CA GLU A 356 -32.97 -43.72 -4.94
C GLU A 356 -32.18 -44.41 -3.82
N LEU A 357 -31.38 -43.64 -3.08
CA LEU A 357 -30.63 -44.09 -1.91
C LEU A 357 -31.03 -43.26 -0.68
N THR A 358 -31.14 -43.87 0.49
CA THR A 358 -31.46 -43.17 1.74
C THR A 358 -30.42 -43.46 2.82
N CYS A 359 -29.87 -42.41 3.43
CA CYS A 359 -28.98 -42.49 4.58
C CYS A 359 -29.72 -41.98 5.82
N SER A 360 -29.87 -42.83 6.83
CA SER A 360 -30.55 -42.50 8.09
C SER A 360 -29.74 -41.49 8.92
N SER A 361 -30.45 -40.64 9.67
CA SER A 361 -29.83 -39.70 10.63
C SER A 361 -28.72 -40.35 11.48
N GLY A 362 -27.61 -39.64 11.67
CA GLY A 362 -26.48 -40.08 12.48
C GLY A 362 -25.55 -41.12 11.84
N HIS A 363 -25.76 -41.47 10.56
CA HIS A 363 -24.84 -42.32 9.80
C HIS A 363 -23.83 -41.49 9.00
N ASP A 364 -22.66 -42.05 8.75
CA ASP A 364 -21.62 -41.43 7.91
C ASP A 364 -22.09 -41.39 6.45
N ALA A 365 -22.22 -40.17 5.91
CA ALA A 365 -22.61 -39.92 4.53
C ALA A 365 -21.41 -39.87 3.58
N THR A 366 -20.18 -39.92 4.11
CA THR A 366 -18.94 -39.86 3.33
C THR A 366 -18.87 -41.03 2.35
N ASN A 367 -18.82 -40.73 1.05
CA ASN A 367 -18.84 -41.72 -0.05
C ASN A 367 -20.06 -42.69 -0.03
N TYR A 368 -21.10 -42.38 0.75
CA TYR A 368 -22.28 -43.25 0.87
C TYR A 368 -23.13 -43.20 -0.40
N PHE A 369 -23.40 -41.99 -0.88
CA PHE A 369 -24.21 -41.75 -2.07
C PHE A 369 -23.35 -41.84 -3.33
N LYS A 370 -23.38 -43.01 -3.96
CA LYS A 370 -22.68 -43.33 -5.20
C LYS A 370 -23.63 -43.93 -6.22
N HIS A 371 -23.43 -43.59 -7.49
CA HIS A 371 -24.22 -44.08 -8.61
C HIS A 371 -23.38 -44.18 -9.88
N THR A 372 -23.81 -45.04 -10.81
CA THR A 372 -23.18 -45.17 -12.12
C THR A 372 -24.24 -44.92 -13.19
N TYR A 373 -24.07 -43.84 -13.95
CA TYR A 373 -24.94 -43.57 -15.10
C TYR A 373 -24.52 -44.46 -16.28
N LYS A 374 -25.41 -45.35 -16.71
CA LYS A 374 -25.14 -46.29 -17.81
C LYS A 374 -25.06 -45.61 -19.17
N GLU A 375 -25.95 -44.68 -19.43
CA GLU A 375 -26.05 -43.98 -20.71
C GLU A 375 -25.56 -42.53 -20.57
N PRO A 376 -24.98 -41.94 -21.63
CA PRO A 376 -24.82 -40.50 -21.70
C PRO A 376 -26.18 -39.80 -21.65
N GLY A 377 -26.24 -38.65 -21.00
CA GLY A 377 -27.49 -37.92 -20.82
C GLY A 377 -27.39 -36.75 -19.85
N THR A 378 -28.49 -36.01 -19.76
CA THR A 378 -28.67 -34.95 -18.77
C THR A 378 -29.58 -35.49 -17.68
N TYR A 379 -29.12 -35.45 -16.44
CA TYR A 379 -29.81 -36.05 -15.30
C TYR A 379 -30.00 -35.02 -14.19
N GLN A 380 -31.22 -34.92 -13.65
CA GLN A 380 -31.50 -34.06 -12.51
C GLN A 380 -31.51 -34.88 -11.22
N ILE A 381 -30.52 -34.64 -10.36
CA ILE A 381 -30.43 -35.22 -9.04
C ILE A 381 -31.33 -34.42 -8.10
N THR A 382 -32.14 -35.12 -7.30
CA THR A 382 -32.94 -34.51 -6.22
C THR A 382 -32.47 -35.05 -4.88
N ILE A 383 -32.11 -34.17 -3.96
CA ILE A 383 -31.63 -34.51 -2.61
C ILE A 383 -32.67 -33.99 -1.63
N LYS A 384 -33.22 -34.87 -0.79
CA LYS A 384 -34.29 -34.57 0.16
C LYS A 384 -33.83 -34.80 1.59
N SER A 385 -34.22 -33.92 2.50
CA SER A 385 -34.01 -34.06 3.94
C SER A 385 -35.34 -34.27 4.66
N SER A 386 -35.35 -35.14 5.67
CA SER A 386 -36.49 -35.29 6.58
C SER A 386 -36.60 -34.15 7.60
N GLN A 387 -35.61 -33.25 7.67
CA GLN A 387 -35.59 -32.13 8.62
C GLN A 387 -36.29 -30.90 8.04
N VAL A 388 -37.27 -30.40 8.78
CA VAL A 388 -38.16 -29.29 8.40
C VAL A 388 -38.08 -28.10 9.36
N GLU A 389 -37.44 -28.26 10.51
CA GLU A 389 -37.28 -27.19 11.51
C GLU A 389 -36.31 -26.12 10.99
N ALA A 390 -36.75 -24.86 11.04
CA ALA A 390 -35.96 -23.72 10.64
C ALA A 390 -34.65 -23.64 11.43
N GLY A 391 -33.54 -23.41 10.72
CA GLY A 391 -32.21 -23.24 11.31
C GLY A 391 -31.51 -24.54 11.73
N LYS A 392 -32.16 -25.71 11.68
CA LYS A 392 -31.50 -27.01 11.91
C LYS A 392 -30.78 -27.49 10.66
N ALA A 393 -29.63 -28.13 10.83
CA ALA A 393 -28.89 -28.73 9.72
C ALA A 393 -29.73 -29.84 9.07
N GLN A 394 -29.80 -29.82 7.74
CA GLN A 394 -30.61 -30.72 6.92
C GLN A 394 -29.76 -31.80 6.26
N ILE A 395 -28.56 -31.46 5.81
CA ILE A 395 -27.64 -32.35 5.12
C ILE A 395 -26.24 -32.30 5.75
N ALA A 396 -25.45 -33.36 5.54
CA ALA A 396 -24.02 -33.33 5.84
C ALA A 396 -23.32 -32.22 5.03
N SER A 397 -22.13 -31.80 5.47
CA SER A 397 -21.35 -30.80 4.76
C SER A 397 -20.97 -31.29 3.36
N LEU A 398 -20.85 -30.36 2.41
CA LEU A 398 -20.44 -30.63 1.04
C LEU A 398 -18.96 -30.27 0.85
N ASP A 399 -18.14 -31.23 0.42
CA ASP A 399 -16.71 -31.05 0.10
C ASP A 399 -16.43 -31.42 -1.37
N LEU A 400 -16.88 -30.57 -2.29
CA LEU A 400 -16.73 -30.80 -3.72
C LEU A 400 -15.27 -30.81 -4.17
N TYR A 401 -14.30 -30.30 -3.40
CA TYR A 401 -12.89 -30.32 -3.79
C TYR A 401 -12.39 -31.76 -4.06
N THR A 402 -12.89 -32.72 -3.27
CA THR A 402 -12.56 -34.15 -3.40
C THR A 402 -13.47 -34.88 -4.42
N GLY A 403 -14.62 -34.31 -4.77
CA GLY A 403 -15.62 -34.83 -5.71
C GLY A 403 -15.26 -34.70 -7.20
N GLN A 404 -14.03 -35.03 -7.59
CA GLN A 404 -13.46 -34.72 -8.92
C GLN A 404 -14.31 -35.14 -10.13
N ASN A 405 -15.05 -36.26 -10.06
CA ASN A 405 -15.98 -36.67 -11.14
C ASN A 405 -17.32 -35.94 -11.08
N PHE A 406 -17.81 -35.61 -9.88
CA PHE A 406 -19.04 -34.84 -9.71
C PHE A 406 -18.89 -33.43 -10.31
N ASN A 407 -17.83 -32.70 -9.92
CA ASN A 407 -17.60 -31.32 -10.36
C ASN A 407 -17.48 -31.19 -11.88
N LYS A 408 -16.82 -32.16 -12.54
CA LYS A 408 -16.64 -32.18 -14.00
C LYS A 408 -17.93 -32.42 -14.78
N ASN A 409 -18.99 -32.85 -14.11
CA ASN A 409 -20.28 -33.14 -14.73
C ASN A 409 -21.40 -32.22 -14.24
N LEU A 410 -21.21 -31.43 -13.18
CA LEU A 410 -22.19 -30.47 -12.68
C LEU A 410 -22.41 -29.33 -13.69
N VAL A 411 -23.67 -29.15 -14.11
CA VAL A 411 -24.09 -28.14 -15.09
C VAL A 411 -24.88 -27.02 -14.44
N SER A 412 -25.80 -27.34 -13.52
CA SER A 412 -26.55 -26.32 -12.82
C SER A 412 -26.93 -26.74 -11.40
N ILE A 413 -27.16 -25.72 -10.57
CA ILE A 413 -27.78 -25.86 -9.26
C ILE A 413 -29.10 -25.11 -9.32
N ASP A 414 -30.19 -25.87 -9.37
CA ASP A 414 -31.49 -25.34 -9.80
C ASP A 414 -32.30 -24.75 -8.64
N THR A 415 -31.92 -25.07 -7.40
CA THR A 415 -32.57 -24.61 -6.17
C THR A 415 -31.53 -24.18 -5.14
N PRO A 416 -31.92 -23.45 -4.09
CA PRO A 416 -31.04 -23.20 -2.94
C PRO A 416 -30.46 -24.49 -2.35
N LEU A 417 -29.27 -24.39 -1.77
CA LEU A 417 -28.67 -25.49 -1.00
C LEU A 417 -29.48 -25.70 0.28
N LEU A 418 -29.73 -26.95 0.63
CA LEU A 418 -30.21 -27.29 1.97
C LEU A 418 -29.18 -26.85 3.02
N LYS A 419 -29.64 -26.61 4.26
CA LYS A 419 -28.74 -26.22 5.35
C LYS A 419 -27.72 -27.32 5.63
N MET A 420 -26.44 -26.99 5.48
CA MET A 420 -25.33 -27.92 5.76
C MET A 420 -25.00 -27.93 7.26
N ASP A 421 -24.63 -29.09 7.78
CA ASP A 421 -23.98 -29.19 9.09
C ASP A 421 -22.53 -28.70 8.99
N ASN A 422 -22.19 -27.62 9.70
CA ASN A 422 -20.91 -26.90 9.58
C ASN A 422 -20.56 -26.56 8.11
N GLY A 423 -21.47 -25.88 7.43
CA GLY A 423 -21.30 -25.47 6.04
C GLY A 423 -20.08 -24.57 5.82
N SER A 424 -19.40 -24.75 4.69
CA SER A 424 -18.28 -23.92 4.26
C SER A 424 -18.46 -23.48 2.81
N GLY A 425 -18.20 -22.20 2.53
CA GLY A 425 -18.10 -21.69 1.16
C GLY A 425 -16.72 -21.89 0.53
N TYR A 426 -15.72 -22.33 1.32
CA TYR A 426 -14.36 -22.55 0.85
C TYR A 426 -14.32 -23.66 -0.20
N GLN A 427 -13.91 -23.31 -1.43
CA GLN A 427 -13.76 -24.25 -2.55
C GLN A 427 -15.03 -25.04 -2.93
N LEU A 428 -16.21 -24.58 -2.50
CA LEU A 428 -17.44 -25.36 -2.58
C LEU A 428 -17.85 -25.77 -4.00
N PHE A 429 -17.55 -24.99 -5.04
CA PHE A 429 -17.80 -25.33 -6.45
C PHE A 429 -16.53 -25.27 -7.29
N SER A 430 -15.38 -25.45 -6.65
CA SER A 430 -14.07 -25.39 -7.28
C SER A 430 -13.94 -26.35 -8.47
N TYR A 431 -13.52 -25.82 -9.61
CA TYR A 431 -13.33 -26.51 -10.89
C TYR A 431 -14.58 -27.24 -11.40
N CYS A 432 -15.78 -26.73 -11.11
CA CYS A 432 -17.00 -27.15 -11.80
C CYS A 432 -17.02 -26.58 -13.23
N THR A 433 -16.15 -27.11 -14.10
CA THR A 433 -15.86 -26.54 -15.43
C THR A 433 -17.03 -26.51 -16.41
N LYS A 434 -18.11 -27.28 -16.14
CA LYS A 434 -19.36 -27.28 -16.91
C LYS A 434 -20.49 -26.51 -16.24
N LEU A 435 -20.29 -25.93 -15.05
CA LEU A 435 -21.33 -25.21 -14.32
C LEU A 435 -21.70 -23.94 -15.08
N GLU A 436 -22.92 -23.88 -15.61
CA GLU A 436 -23.44 -22.77 -16.42
C GLU A 436 -24.25 -21.77 -15.59
N SER A 437 -24.94 -22.25 -14.54
CA SER A 437 -25.83 -21.42 -13.72
C SER A 437 -26.00 -21.96 -12.29
N VAL A 438 -26.33 -21.05 -11.37
CA VAL A 438 -26.71 -21.38 -9.99
C VAL A 438 -28.01 -20.66 -9.62
N ALA A 439 -28.70 -21.17 -8.59
CA ALA A 439 -29.94 -20.58 -8.10
C ALA A 439 -29.74 -19.19 -7.48
N GLU A 440 -30.77 -18.35 -7.54
CA GLU A 440 -30.71 -16.95 -7.10
C GLU A 440 -30.32 -16.79 -5.64
N ASN A 441 -30.93 -17.54 -4.72
CA ASN A 441 -30.65 -17.46 -3.29
C ASN A 441 -29.90 -18.72 -2.82
N LEU A 442 -28.83 -19.10 -3.53
CA LEU A 442 -28.12 -20.38 -3.34
C LEU A 442 -27.79 -20.67 -1.87
N PHE A 443 -27.39 -19.65 -1.12
CA PHE A 443 -26.92 -19.75 0.26
C PHE A 443 -27.95 -19.31 1.31
N MET A 444 -29.24 -19.19 0.98
CA MET A 444 -30.27 -18.64 1.90
C MET A 444 -30.37 -19.34 3.27
N TYR A 445 -29.97 -20.61 3.37
CA TYR A 445 -29.99 -21.37 4.62
C TYR A 445 -28.63 -21.56 5.28
N ASN A 446 -27.56 -21.07 4.66
CA ASN A 446 -26.16 -21.18 5.10
C ASN A 446 -25.59 -19.78 5.40
N GLU A 447 -26.35 -19.00 6.16
CA GLU A 447 -26.09 -17.58 6.46
C GLU A 447 -24.85 -17.36 7.35
N ASP A 448 -24.41 -18.41 8.04
CA ASP A 448 -23.29 -18.44 8.97
C ASP A 448 -21.93 -18.64 8.29
N ILE A 449 -21.90 -18.83 6.96
CA ILE A 449 -20.64 -18.97 6.21
C ILE A 449 -19.81 -17.68 6.29
N LEU A 450 -18.59 -17.81 6.82
CA LEU A 450 -17.65 -16.69 6.97
C LEU A 450 -16.73 -16.47 5.77
N SER A 451 -16.56 -17.47 4.90
CA SER A 451 -15.64 -17.42 3.75
C SER A 451 -16.20 -18.15 2.54
N PHE A 452 -16.15 -17.47 1.39
CA PHE A 452 -16.37 -17.97 0.04
C PHE A 452 -15.07 -18.01 -0.76
N ASN A 453 -13.92 -18.15 -0.07
CA ASN A 453 -12.64 -18.26 -0.76
C ASN A 453 -12.68 -19.40 -1.78
N ARG A 454 -12.32 -19.10 -3.02
CA ARG A 454 -12.31 -20.06 -4.13
C ARG A 454 -13.65 -20.77 -4.38
N CYS A 455 -14.79 -20.20 -3.96
CA CYS A 455 -16.09 -20.88 -4.06
C CYS A 455 -16.39 -21.34 -5.51
N PHE A 456 -16.23 -20.48 -6.51
CA PHE A 456 -16.44 -20.77 -7.93
C PHE A 456 -15.15 -20.71 -8.76
N ILE A 457 -13.99 -21.00 -8.16
CA ILE A 457 -12.72 -20.99 -8.90
C ILE A 457 -12.77 -21.96 -10.09
N GLY A 458 -12.42 -21.51 -11.28
CA GLY A 458 -12.36 -22.35 -12.48
C GLY A 458 -13.72 -22.83 -13.00
N CYS A 459 -14.83 -22.21 -12.60
CA CYS A 459 -16.15 -22.41 -13.21
C CYS A 459 -16.21 -21.75 -14.60
N ARG A 460 -15.44 -22.30 -15.55
CA ARG A 460 -15.20 -21.67 -16.86
C ARG A 460 -16.46 -21.55 -17.74
N ALA A 461 -17.49 -22.34 -17.47
CA ALA A 461 -18.75 -22.28 -18.20
C ALA A 461 -19.79 -21.32 -17.60
N LEU A 462 -19.50 -20.72 -16.43
CA LEU A 462 -20.45 -19.84 -15.73
C LEU A 462 -20.60 -18.54 -16.51
N LYS A 463 -21.82 -18.29 -17.02
CA LYS A 463 -22.11 -17.14 -17.91
C LYS A 463 -22.59 -15.91 -17.16
N ALA A 464 -23.35 -16.12 -16.09
CA ALA A 464 -23.94 -15.06 -15.29
C ALA A 464 -23.95 -15.46 -13.81
N ILE A 465 -23.89 -14.45 -12.95
CA ILE A 465 -24.06 -14.59 -11.51
C ILE A 465 -25.47 -14.10 -11.18
N PRO A 466 -26.28 -14.84 -10.40
CA PRO A 466 -27.54 -14.29 -9.92
C PRO A 466 -27.32 -13.15 -8.93
N GLU A 467 -28.12 -12.08 -9.01
CA GLU A 467 -27.98 -10.91 -8.12
C GLU A 467 -28.12 -11.29 -6.63
N GLY A 468 -29.04 -12.19 -6.31
CA GLY A 468 -29.29 -12.67 -4.94
C GLY A 468 -28.28 -13.66 -4.37
N LEU A 469 -27.19 -14.00 -5.08
CA LEU A 469 -26.33 -15.15 -4.74
C LEU A 469 -25.86 -15.11 -3.28
N PHE A 470 -25.45 -13.94 -2.80
CA PHE A 470 -24.97 -13.72 -1.43
C PHE A 470 -25.94 -12.91 -0.56
N LYS A 471 -27.23 -12.82 -0.93
CA LYS A 471 -28.24 -11.97 -0.26
C LYS A 471 -28.31 -12.22 1.26
N ASN A 472 -28.19 -13.47 1.69
CA ASN A 472 -28.29 -13.87 3.10
C ASN A 472 -26.92 -13.98 3.82
N CYS A 473 -25.80 -13.74 3.13
CA CYS A 473 -24.46 -14.01 3.66
C CYS A 473 -23.84 -12.78 4.34
N THR A 474 -24.55 -12.18 5.30
CA THR A 474 -24.16 -10.91 5.94
C THR A 474 -22.90 -11.00 6.81
N SER A 475 -22.58 -12.20 7.29
CA SER A 475 -21.40 -12.49 8.12
C SER A 475 -20.14 -12.83 7.30
N ALA A 476 -20.26 -12.94 5.98
CA ALA A 476 -19.15 -13.33 5.12
C ALA A 476 -18.06 -12.26 5.08
N LYS A 477 -16.82 -12.67 5.35
CA LYS A 477 -15.64 -11.79 5.41
C LYS A 477 -14.73 -11.93 4.19
N ASP A 478 -14.65 -13.12 3.63
CA ASP A 478 -13.62 -13.44 2.62
C ASP A 478 -14.22 -13.97 1.31
N PHE A 479 -14.06 -13.21 0.24
CA PHE A 479 -14.46 -13.53 -1.13
C PHE A 479 -13.25 -13.73 -2.05
N SER A 480 -12.08 -14.00 -1.48
CA SER A 480 -10.86 -14.09 -2.28
C SER A 480 -10.91 -15.27 -3.26
N ASN A 481 -10.51 -15.04 -4.52
CA ASN A 481 -10.56 -16.00 -5.62
C ASN A 481 -11.98 -16.56 -5.91
N CYS A 482 -13.06 -15.93 -5.43
CA CYS A 482 -14.41 -16.49 -5.50
C CYS A 482 -14.81 -16.87 -6.94
N PHE A 483 -14.60 -15.97 -7.91
CA PHE A 483 -14.90 -16.19 -9.34
C PHE A 483 -13.63 -16.27 -10.21
N TYR A 484 -12.50 -16.68 -9.63
CA TYR A 484 -11.22 -16.79 -10.35
C TYR A 484 -11.36 -17.70 -11.59
N SER A 485 -10.99 -17.21 -12.77
CA SER A 485 -11.08 -17.90 -14.07
C SER A 485 -12.48 -18.40 -14.43
N CYS A 486 -13.51 -17.58 -14.16
CA CYS A 486 -14.82 -17.72 -14.80
C CYS A 486 -14.75 -17.10 -16.20
N ASP A 487 -14.09 -17.81 -17.13
CA ASP A 487 -13.67 -17.27 -18.43
C ASP A 487 -14.81 -16.73 -19.31
N LEU A 488 -16.05 -17.23 -19.13
CA LEU A 488 -17.25 -16.84 -19.88
C LEU A 488 -18.17 -15.85 -19.14
N LEU A 489 -17.79 -15.37 -17.96
CA LEU A 489 -18.59 -14.41 -17.21
C LEU A 489 -18.55 -13.04 -17.90
N THR A 490 -19.69 -12.57 -18.41
CA THR A 490 -19.77 -11.30 -19.17
C THR A 490 -20.16 -10.10 -18.34
N GLU A 491 -20.89 -10.31 -17.25
CA GLU A 491 -21.44 -9.25 -16.39
C GLU A 491 -21.39 -9.63 -14.92
N ILE A 492 -21.33 -8.62 -14.05
CA ILE A 492 -21.48 -8.77 -12.60
C ILE A 492 -22.79 -8.07 -12.21
N PRO A 493 -23.67 -8.69 -11.42
CA PRO A 493 -24.84 -8.00 -10.89
C PRO A 493 -24.44 -6.85 -9.97
N LYS A 494 -25.07 -5.68 -10.11
CA LYS A 494 -24.82 -4.53 -9.24
C LYS A 494 -25.01 -4.83 -7.75
N GLY A 495 -26.00 -5.68 -7.43
CA GLY A 495 -26.37 -6.02 -6.06
C GLY A 495 -25.61 -7.19 -5.43
N LEU A 496 -24.60 -7.74 -6.12
CA LEU A 496 -23.97 -9.01 -5.73
C LEU A 496 -23.44 -9.03 -4.29
N PHE A 497 -22.85 -7.92 -3.83
CA PHE A 497 -22.28 -7.80 -2.49
C PHE A 497 -23.04 -6.82 -1.57
N THR A 498 -24.25 -6.37 -1.95
CA THR A 498 -25.01 -5.35 -1.20
C THR A 498 -25.23 -5.72 0.27
N ASN A 499 -25.41 -7.00 0.58
CA ASN A 499 -25.63 -7.47 1.95
C ASN A 499 -24.34 -7.94 2.66
N CYS A 500 -23.21 -7.98 1.97
CA CYS A 500 -21.94 -8.47 2.49
C CYS A 500 -21.16 -7.37 3.22
N THR A 501 -21.78 -6.72 4.20
CA THR A 501 -21.23 -5.56 4.93
C THR A 501 -20.00 -5.91 5.78
N SER A 502 -19.84 -7.18 6.15
CA SER A 502 -18.68 -7.71 6.87
C SER A 502 -17.49 -8.07 5.98
N ALA A 503 -17.60 -7.92 4.65
CA ALA A 503 -16.57 -8.33 3.71
C ALA A 503 -15.29 -7.50 3.90
N THR A 504 -14.16 -8.19 4.11
CA THR A 504 -12.84 -7.58 4.26
C THR A 504 -11.89 -7.90 3.11
N ASN A 505 -12.09 -9.01 2.40
CA ASN A 505 -11.12 -9.51 1.42
C ASN A 505 -11.74 -9.89 0.07
N PHE A 506 -11.32 -9.20 -1.00
CA PHE A 506 -11.68 -9.45 -2.40
C PHE A 506 -10.45 -9.82 -3.26
N TYR A 507 -9.36 -10.28 -2.63
CA TYR A 507 -8.14 -10.69 -3.33
C TYR A 507 -8.45 -11.66 -4.48
N ARG A 508 -8.13 -11.29 -5.73
CA ARG A 508 -8.39 -12.10 -6.93
C ARG A 508 -9.85 -12.50 -7.19
N CYS A 509 -10.84 -11.77 -6.66
CA CYS A 509 -12.24 -12.18 -6.73
C CYS A 509 -12.71 -12.47 -8.18
N PHE A 510 -12.38 -11.60 -9.13
CA PHE A 510 -12.70 -11.73 -10.57
C PHE A 510 -11.45 -11.91 -11.44
N TYR A 511 -10.38 -12.48 -10.89
CA TYR A 511 -9.13 -12.71 -11.62
C TYR A 511 -9.37 -13.57 -12.87
N ASN A 512 -8.86 -13.16 -14.03
CA ASN A 512 -8.94 -13.86 -15.29
C ASN A 512 -10.39 -14.11 -15.78
N CYS A 513 -11.33 -13.23 -15.43
CA CYS A 513 -12.67 -13.21 -16.06
C CYS A 513 -12.58 -12.53 -17.43
N LYS A 514 -12.04 -13.25 -18.42
CA LYS A 514 -11.64 -12.68 -19.71
C LYS A 514 -12.79 -12.10 -20.54
N ALA A 515 -14.00 -12.61 -20.36
CA ALA A 515 -15.19 -12.14 -21.05
C ALA A 515 -15.86 -10.93 -20.38
N LEU A 516 -15.40 -10.50 -19.20
CA LEU A 516 -16.01 -9.39 -18.45
C LEU A 516 -15.77 -8.06 -19.17
N MET A 517 -16.85 -7.38 -19.54
CA MET A 517 -16.78 -6.12 -20.31
C MET A 517 -16.98 -4.88 -19.43
N GLU A 518 -17.75 -4.99 -18.35
CA GLU A 518 -18.18 -3.87 -17.52
C GLU A 518 -18.15 -4.25 -16.04
N ILE A 519 -17.94 -3.26 -15.18
CA ILE A 519 -18.05 -3.39 -13.73
C ILE A 519 -19.20 -2.48 -13.27
N PRO A 520 -20.16 -2.96 -12.46
CA PRO A 520 -21.18 -2.09 -11.90
C PRO A 520 -20.59 -1.07 -10.93
N GLU A 521 -21.03 0.18 -11.01
CA GLU A 521 -20.57 1.25 -10.12
C GLU A 521 -20.81 0.93 -8.64
N GLU A 522 -21.96 0.32 -8.32
CA GLU A 522 -22.39 0.06 -6.94
C GLU A 522 -21.85 -1.24 -6.33
N LEU A 523 -20.97 -1.96 -7.04
CA LEU A 523 -20.56 -3.33 -6.69
C LEU A 523 -20.01 -3.46 -5.25
N PHE A 524 -19.28 -2.46 -4.76
CA PHE A 524 -18.66 -2.47 -3.42
C PHE A 524 -19.23 -1.39 -2.47
N THR A 525 -20.36 -0.76 -2.80
CA THR A 525 -20.94 0.37 -2.04
C THR A 525 -21.10 0.09 -0.54
N ASN A 526 -21.48 -1.14 -0.19
CA ASN A 526 -21.74 -1.54 1.20
C ASN A 526 -20.57 -2.29 1.85
N CYS A 527 -19.48 -2.54 1.11
CA CYS A 527 -18.30 -3.25 1.60
C CYS A 527 -17.30 -2.27 2.26
N THR A 528 -17.77 -1.49 3.24
CA THR A 528 -16.99 -0.44 3.90
C THR A 528 -15.79 -0.97 4.70
N SER A 529 -15.87 -2.23 5.15
CA SER A 529 -14.81 -2.94 5.86
C SER A 529 -13.75 -3.58 4.95
N ALA A 530 -13.89 -3.46 3.62
CA ALA A 530 -12.98 -4.09 2.66
C ALA A 530 -11.58 -3.48 2.75
N THR A 531 -10.57 -4.34 2.93
CA THR A 531 -9.15 -3.94 3.06
C THR A 531 -8.32 -4.35 1.84
N ASN A 532 -8.69 -5.42 1.13
CA ASN A 532 -7.86 -5.98 0.07
C ASN A 532 -8.61 -6.21 -1.25
N PHE A 533 -8.19 -5.47 -2.29
CA PHE A 533 -8.64 -5.58 -3.68
C PHE A 533 -7.50 -5.97 -4.63
N SER A 534 -6.39 -6.48 -4.10
CA SER A 534 -5.25 -6.89 -4.93
C SER A 534 -5.67 -7.93 -5.96
N GLU A 535 -5.26 -7.71 -7.21
CA GLU A 535 -5.56 -8.58 -8.34
C GLU A 535 -7.05 -8.84 -8.60
N CYS A 536 -7.97 -8.03 -8.05
CA CYS A 536 -9.42 -8.28 -8.11
C CYS A 536 -9.93 -8.45 -9.55
N PHE A 537 -9.50 -7.58 -10.47
CA PHE A 537 -9.86 -7.57 -11.88
C PHE A 537 -8.66 -7.85 -12.81
N TYR A 538 -7.63 -8.56 -12.30
CA TYR A 538 -6.46 -8.90 -13.10
C TYR A 538 -6.85 -9.73 -14.34
N SER A 539 -6.33 -9.38 -15.52
CA SER A 539 -6.62 -10.06 -16.80
C SER A 539 -8.12 -10.16 -17.12
N CYS A 540 -8.88 -9.10 -16.83
CA CYS A 540 -10.18 -8.87 -17.47
C CYS A 540 -9.93 -8.24 -18.84
N ASP A 541 -9.49 -9.07 -19.80
CA ASP A 541 -8.88 -8.61 -21.06
C ASP A 541 -9.81 -7.71 -21.92
N LEU A 542 -11.14 -7.87 -21.78
CA LEU A 542 -12.19 -7.12 -22.49
C LEU A 542 -12.78 -5.93 -21.73
N LEU A 543 -12.36 -5.68 -20.49
CA LEU A 543 -12.85 -4.55 -19.70
C LEU A 543 -12.43 -3.21 -20.34
N THR A 544 -13.40 -2.40 -20.77
CA THR A 544 -13.13 -1.15 -21.50
C THR A 544 -13.11 0.10 -20.61
N GLU A 545 -13.85 0.08 -19.50
CA GLU A 545 -14.01 1.21 -18.58
C GLU A 545 -14.08 0.76 -17.12
N ILE A 546 -13.80 1.70 -16.22
CA ILE A 546 -13.93 1.53 -14.77
C ILE A 546 -14.89 2.61 -14.27
N PRO A 547 -15.90 2.27 -13.45
CA PRO A 547 -16.77 3.26 -12.84
C PRO A 547 -16.01 4.16 -11.86
N GLU A 548 -16.32 5.46 -11.88
CA GLU A 548 -15.66 6.43 -11.00
C GLU A 548 -15.84 6.12 -9.51
N ARG A 549 -17.03 5.66 -9.12
CA ARG A 549 -17.37 5.45 -7.70
C ARG A 549 -17.17 4.01 -7.22
N LEU A 550 -16.48 3.16 -7.99
CA LEU A 550 -16.30 1.73 -7.68
C LEU A 550 -15.76 1.47 -6.27
N PHE A 551 -14.84 2.31 -5.78
CA PHE A 551 -14.24 2.19 -4.44
C PHE A 551 -14.62 3.33 -3.49
N ALA A 552 -15.63 4.15 -3.82
CA ALA A 552 -15.94 5.39 -3.11
C ALA A 552 -16.22 5.18 -1.60
N ASN A 553 -16.79 4.04 -1.22
CA ASN A 553 -17.13 3.70 0.17
C ASN A 553 -16.12 2.75 0.83
N CYS A 554 -15.10 2.29 0.11
CA CYS A 554 -14.09 1.36 0.62
C CYS A 554 -12.95 2.11 1.33
N THR A 555 -13.29 2.94 2.32
CA THR A 555 -12.32 3.82 3.02
C THR A 555 -11.27 3.07 3.83
N SER A 556 -11.53 1.80 4.16
CA SER A 556 -10.60 0.90 4.84
C SER A 556 -9.65 0.14 3.90
N ALA A 557 -9.76 0.33 2.58
CA ALA A 557 -8.94 -0.36 1.61
C ALA A 557 -7.46 0.03 1.74
N THR A 558 -6.60 -0.98 1.89
CA THR A 558 -5.14 -0.83 1.99
C THR A 558 -4.42 -1.33 0.74
N GLU A 559 -4.94 -2.35 0.06
CA GLU A 559 -4.21 -3.07 -0.99
C GLU A 559 -4.93 -3.09 -2.35
N PHE A 560 -4.32 -2.48 -3.37
CA PHE A 560 -4.79 -2.44 -4.78
C PHE A 560 -3.73 -2.97 -5.77
N ASN A 561 -2.75 -3.74 -5.29
CA ASN A 561 -1.67 -4.24 -6.13
C ASN A 561 -2.23 -5.07 -7.29
N ASN A 562 -1.82 -4.72 -8.51
CA ASN A 562 -2.24 -5.38 -9.75
C ASN A 562 -3.76 -5.46 -9.96
N CYS A 563 -4.57 -4.59 -9.32
CA CYS A 563 -6.04 -4.68 -9.35
C CYS A 563 -6.61 -4.75 -10.77
N PHE A 564 -6.09 -3.93 -11.69
CA PHE A 564 -6.50 -3.86 -13.10
C PHE A 564 -5.37 -4.27 -14.06
N ARG A 565 -4.37 -5.02 -13.59
CA ARG A 565 -3.26 -5.46 -14.44
C ARG A 565 -3.75 -6.31 -15.60
N ASN A 566 -3.19 -6.11 -16.78
CA ASN A 566 -3.57 -6.77 -18.04
C ASN A 566 -5.03 -6.53 -18.47
N CYS A 567 -5.70 -5.46 -18.03
CA CYS A 567 -6.97 -5.04 -18.66
C CYS A 567 -6.66 -4.40 -20.01
N THR A 568 -6.34 -5.21 -21.01
CA THR A 568 -5.75 -4.75 -22.28
C THR A 568 -6.67 -3.90 -23.13
N ALA A 569 -7.99 -3.99 -22.92
CA ALA A 569 -8.99 -3.17 -23.61
C ALA A 569 -9.30 -1.83 -22.90
N LEU A 570 -8.80 -1.61 -21.68
CA LEU A 570 -9.10 -0.42 -20.88
C LEU A 570 -8.53 0.85 -21.53
N THR A 571 -9.41 1.81 -21.89
CA THR A 571 -8.99 3.02 -22.63
C THR A 571 -8.76 4.25 -21.77
N THR A 572 -9.44 4.34 -20.63
CA THR A 572 -9.45 5.50 -19.71
C THR A 572 -9.58 5.06 -18.25
N ILE A 573 -9.08 5.87 -17.33
CA ILE A 573 -9.26 5.71 -15.88
C ILE A 573 -10.02 6.94 -15.36
N PRO A 574 -11.05 6.78 -14.52
CA PRO A 574 -11.74 7.91 -13.92
C PRO A 574 -10.88 8.58 -12.83
N ALA A 575 -10.93 9.92 -12.75
CA ALA A 575 -10.09 10.68 -11.82
C ALA A 575 -10.41 10.37 -10.34
N GLY A 576 -11.68 10.17 -10.00
CA GLY A 576 -12.15 9.90 -8.65
C GLY A 576 -11.95 8.48 -8.13
N LEU A 577 -11.37 7.56 -8.91
CA LEU A 577 -11.35 6.11 -8.60
C LEU A 577 -10.86 5.77 -7.19
N PHE A 578 -9.80 6.46 -6.74
CA PHE A 578 -9.18 6.24 -5.43
C PHE A 578 -9.32 7.44 -4.48
N ALA A 579 -10.22 8.39 -4.77
CA ALA A 579 -10.32 9.65 -4.04
C ALA A 579 -10.53 9.49 -2.52
N ASN A 580 -11.20 8.41 -2.11
CA ASN A 580 -11.52 8.11 -0.71
C ASN A 580 -10.63 7.01 -0.09
N CYS A 581 -9.68 6.45 -0.85
CA CYS A 581 -8.81 5.37 -0.42
C CYS A 581 -7.54 5.90 0.30
N THR A 582 -7.71 6.73 1.33
CA THR A 582 -6.61 7.42 2.04
C THR A 582 -5.71 6.48 2.84
N SER A 583 -6.23 5.31 3.22
CA SER A 583 -5.50 4.24 3.91
C SER A 583 -4.71 3.32 2.96
N ALA A 584 -4.80 3.52 1.64
CA ALA A 584 -4.18 2.65 0.65
C ALA A 584 -2.65 2.73 0.69
N THR A 585 -2.00 1.58 0.88
CA THR A 585 -0.55 1.40 0.96
C THR A 585 0.06 0.82 -0.31
N GLY A 586 -0.67 -0.02 -1.04
CA GLY A 586 -0.16 -0.78 -2.20
C GLY A 586 -0.86 -0.49 -3.53
N PHE A 587 -0.12 0.06 -4.50
CA PHE A 587 -0.57 0.29 -5.88
C PHE A 587 0.35 -0.35 -6.93
N ASN A 588 1.21 -1.27 -6.52
CA ASN A 588 2.22 -1.86 -7.38
C ASN A 588 1.54 -2.64 -8.53
N GLY A 589 1.87 -2.26 -9.77
CA GLY A 589 1.34 -2.87 -10.97
C GLY A 589 -0.15 -2.63 -11.23
N CYS A 590 -0.82 -1.69 -10.53
CA CYS A 590 -2.28 -1.53 -10.56
C CYS A 590 -2.86 -1.49 -11.98
N PHE A 591 -2.23 -0.76 -12.91
CA PHE A 591 -2.62 -0.62 -14.32
C PHE A 591 -1.57 -1.19 -15.28
N ARG A 592 -0.68 -2.07 -14.80
CA ARG A 592 0.37 -2.65 -15.64
C ARG A 592 -0.25 -3.35 -16.86
N ASN A 593 0.34 -3.12 -18.04
CA ASN A 593 -0.06 -3.76 -19.29
C ASN A 593 -1.52 -3.45 -19.71
N CYS A 594 -2.04 -2.28 -19.33
CA CYS A 594 -3.26 -1.71 -19.93
C CYS A 594 -2.88 -1.06 -21.28
N THR A 595 -2.61 -1.90 -22.28
CA THR A 595 -2.01 -1.47 -23.55
C THR A 595 -2.90 -0.56 -24.41
N ALA A 596 -4.21 -0.53 -24.17
CA ALA A 596 -5.15 0.39 -24.81
C ALA A 596 -5.28 1.76 -24.10
N LEU A 597 -4.70 1.93 -22.90
CA LEU A 597 -4.85 3.14 -22.09
C LEU A 597 -4.25 4.35 -22.80
N THR A 598 -5.06 5.37 -23.05
CA THR A 598 -4.64 6.57 -23.80
C THR A 598 -4.33 7.77 -22.90
N THR A 599 -5.01 7.88 -21.76
CA THR A 599 -4.90 9.01 -20.83
C THR A 599 -4.86 8.54 -19.39
N ILE A 600 -4.01 9.17 -18.58
CA ILE A 600 -4.02 9.05 -17.13
C ILE A 600 -4.66 10.34 -16.58
N PRO A 601 -5.67 10.28 -15.69
CA PRO A 601 -6.27 11.47 -15.11
C PRO A 601 -5.34 12.13 -14.07
N ALA A 602 -5.36 13.45 -14.01
CA ALA A 602 -4.70 14.20 -12.94
C ALA A 602 -5.31 13.84 -11.58
N GLY A 603 -4.51 13.84 -10.53
CA GLY A 603 -5.00 13.60 -9.17
C GLY A 603 -5.35 12.15 -8.82
N LEU A 604 -5.13 11.17 -9.72
CA LEU A 604 -5.58 9.78 -9.53
C LEU A 604 -5.21 9.18 -8.17
N PHE A 605 -4.01 9.47 -7.66
CA PHE A 605 -3.53 8.99 -6.37
C PHE A 605 -3.31 10.11 -5.35
N ALA A 606 -3.72 11.35 -5.63
CA ALA A 606 -3.34 12.52 -4.82
C ALA A 606 -3.76 12.41 -3.35
N ASN A 607 -4.88 11.73 -3.06
CA ASN A 607 -5.38 11.52 -1.70
C ASN A 607 -4.83 10.26 -1.02
N CYS A 608 -4.06 9.42 -1.71
CA CYS A 608 -3.54 8.14 -1.22
C CYS A 608 -2.25 8.35 -0.39
N MET A 609 -2.34 9.15 0.68
CA MET A 609 -1.19 9.60 1.48
C MET A 609 -0.42 8.46 2.17
N SER A 610 -1.03 7.28 2.31
CA SER A 610 -0.40 6.10 2.90
C SER A 610 0.37 5.24 1.88
N ALA A 611 0.35 5.59 0.59
CA ALA A 611 0.97 4.79 -0.46
C ALA A 611 2.49 4.62 -0.22
N THR A 612 2.99 3.40 -0.37
CA THR A 612 4.40 3.06 -0.10
C THR A 612 5.23 2.93 -1.38
N GLY A 613 4.58 2.77 -2.53
CA GLY A 613 5.24 2.62 -3.82
C GLY A 613 4.25 2.51 -4.97
N PHE A 614 4.75 2.84 -6.16
CA PHE A 614 4.01 2.77 -7.42
C PHE A 614 4.77 1.92 -8.45
N ASP A 615 5.44 0.87 -7.98
CA ASP A 615 6.28 0.03 -8.81
C ASP A 615 5.46 -0.59 -9.94
N ARG A 616 5.94 -0.45 -11.17
CA ARG A 616 5.30 -0.96 -12.39
C ARG A 616 3.86 -0.49 -12.60
N CYS A 617 3.38 0.55 -11.92
CA CYS A 617 1.97 0.91 -11.89
C CYS A 617 1.37 1.09 -13.29
N PHE A 618 2.10 1.74 -14.20
CA PHE A 618 1.73 1.96 -15.59
C PHE A 618 2.69 1.29 -16.59
N MET A 619 3.51 0.33 -16.15
CA MET A 619 4.45 -0.36 -17.03
C MET A 619 3.70 -1.00 -18.22
N PHE A 620 4.19 -0.85 -19.45
CA PHE A 620 3.54 -1.29 -20.70
C PHE A 620 2.23 -0.58 -21.07
N CYS A 621 1.97 0.63 -20.58
CA CYS A 621 0.85 1.45 -21.06
C CYS A 621 1.22 2.15 -22.40
N ASN A 622 1.33 1.35 -23.46
CA ASN A 622 2.00 1.72 -24.71
C ASN A 622 1.32 2.84 -25.53
N LYS A 623 0.12 3.30 -25.14
CA LYS A 623 -0.61 4.38 -25.83
C LYS A 623 -0.66 5.69 -25.03
N VAL A 624 -0.17 5.72 -23.79
CA VAL A 624 -0.11 6.95 -22.99
C VAL A 624 0.95 7.88 -23.58
N THR A 625 0.54 9.08 -23.98
CA THR A 625 1.43 10.08 -24.59
C THR A 625 1.93 11.14 -23.60
N THR A 626 1.24 11.33 -22.49
CA THR A 626 1.55 12.37 -21.49
C THR A 626 1.22 11.87 -20.09
N ILE A 627 2.04 12.23 -19.11
CA ILE A 627 1.73 12.07 -17.68
C ILE A 627 1.08 13.37 -17.17
N PRO A 628 -0.04 13.30 -16.42
CA PRO A 628 -0.67 14.49 -15.85
C PRO A 628 0.09 15.02 -14.64
N GLU A 629 -0.08 16.31 -14.35
CA GLU A 629 0.33 16.92 -13.09
C GLU A 629 -0.43 16.31 -11.90
N ASN A 630 0.14 16.42 -10.70
CA ASN A 630 -0.48 15.98 -9.44
C ASN A 630 -0.94 14.50 -9.46
N LEU A 631 -0.25 13.63 -10.21
CA LEU A 631 -0.62 12.22 -10.32
C LEU A 631 -0.46 11.47 -8.98
N PHE A 632 0.68 11.67 -8.34
CA PHE A 632 1.06 11.00 -7.10
C PHE A 632 0.76 11.87 -5.87
N PRO A 633 0.57 11.27 -4.69
CA PRO A 633 0.40 12.02 -3.45
C PRO A 633 1.73 12.67 -3.06
N ALA A 634 1.69 13.90 -2.55
CA ALA A 634 2.82 14.54 -1.89
C ALA A 634 3.04 13.89 -0.50
N SER A 635 3.63 12.70 -0.48
CA SER A 635 3.73 11.84 0.70
C SER A 635 5.14 11.34 1.00
N GLU A 636 5.43 11.21 2.30
CA GLU A 636 6.68 10.66 2.85
C GLU A 636 6.71 9.14 2.91
N SER A 637 5.56 8.51 2.66
CA SER A 637 5.40 7.06 2.74
C SER A 637 6.00 6.37 1.51
N VAL A 638 5.99 7.05 0.37
CA VAL A 638 6.45 6.50 -0.90
C VAL A 638 7.97 6.27 -0.88
N LYS A 639 8.37 5.04 -1.19
CA LYS A 639 9.77 4.60 -1.23
C LYS A 639 10.28 4.32 -2.63
N SER A 640 9.40 3.91 -3.54
CA SER A 640 9.82 3.27 -4.79
C SER A 640 8.90 3.59 -5.97
N TYR A 641 9.53 3.87 -7.12
CA TYR A 641 8.93 4.14 -8.42
C TYR A 641 9.48 3.20 -9.50
N VAL A 642 9.93 2.01 -9.10
CA VAL A 642 10.65 1.08 -9.95
C VAL A 642 9.77 0.66 -11.12
N PHE A 643 10.24 0.87 -12.36
CA PHE A 643 9.47 0.62 -13.58
C PHE A 643 8.11 1.34 -13.70
N CYS A 644 7.83 2.39 -12.92
CA CYS A 644 6.48 2.98 -12.83
C CYS A 644 5.85 3.26 -14.21
N PHE A 645 6.61 3.86 -15.12
CA PHE A 645 6.24 4.13 -16.52
C PHE A 645 7.11 3.36 -17.53
N GLY A 646 7.77 2.28 -17.08
CA GLY A 646 8.64 1.47 -17.93
C GLY A 646 7.88 0.93 -19.14
N GLU A 647 8.51 1.00 -20.31
CA GLU A 647 7.98 0.55 -21.59
C GLU A 647 6.69 1.28 -22.01
N CYS A 648 6.43 2.51 -21.52
CA CYS A 648 5.42 3.40 -22.09
C CYS A 648 5.93 4.00 -23.41
N GLU A 649 5.99 3.18 -24.47
CA GLU A 649 6.70 3.51 -25.71
C GLU A 649 6.20 4.77 -26.42
N ALA A 650 4.92 5.15 -26.23
CA ALA A 650 4.33 6.35 -26.81
C ALA A 650 4.49 7.63 -25.98
N LEU A 651 5.04 7.55 -24.76
CA LEU A 651 5.17 8.69 -23.85
C LEU A 651 6.06 9.77 -24.46
N GLU A 652 5.55 11.00 -24.59
CA GLU A 652 6.25 12.13 -25.18
C GLU A 652 6.65 13.21 -24.16
N LYS A 653 5.85 13.39 -23.10
CA LYS A 653 6.01 14.47 -22.10
C LYS A 653 5.78 13.99 -20.67
N ILE A 654 6.58 14.54 -19.76
CA ILE A 654 6.48 14.34 -18.32
C ILE A 654 6.43 15.71 -17.62
N PRO A 655 5.62 15.89 -16.55
CA PRO A 655 5.55 17.15 -15.82
C PRO A 655 6.74 17.32 -14.87
N GLU A 656 7.12 18.57 -14.59
CA GLU A 656 8.25 18.88 -13.69
C GLU A 656 7.97 18.41 -12.25
N ASP A 657 6.76 18.65 -11.75
CA ASP A 657 6.36 18.37 -10.37
C ASP A 657 5.83 16.94 -10.18
N LEU A 658 6.20 16.00 -11.04
CA LEU A 658 5.68 14.63 -11.01
C LEU A 658 5.89 13.93 -9.65
N PHE A 659 7.04 14.18 -9.00
CA PHE A 659 7.42 13.57 -7.73
C PHE A 659 7.44 14.58 -6.57
N GLU A 660 6.66 15.66 -6.65
CA GLU A 660 6.61 16.69 -5.61
C GLU A 660 6.30 16.07 -4.22
N GLY A 661 7.03 16.52 -3.19
CA GLY A 661 6.85 16.09 -1.80
C GLY A 661 7.30 14.65 -1.48
N ASN A 662 7.86 13.90 -2.43
CA ASN A 662 8.22 12.49 -2.28
C ASN A 662 9.65 12.29 -1.76
N TYR A 663 9.98 12.97 -0.67
CA TYR A 663 11.35 13.10 -0.18
C TYR A 663 11.99 11.82 0.37
N ARG A 664 11.18 10.80 0.67
CA ARG A 664 11.67 9.48 1.12
C ARG A 664 11.75 8.44 0.00
N ALA A 665 11.46 8.80 -1.24
CA ALA A 665 11.67 7.90 -2.36
C ALA A 665 13.17 7.62 -2.54
N THR A 666 13.54 6.34 -2.52
CA THR A 666 14.93 5.88 -2.62
C THR A 666 15.25 5.32 -4.01
N ASP A 667 14.28 4.66 -4.66
CA ASP A 667 14.52 3.90 -5.90
C ASP A 667 13.66 4.38 -7.07
N PHE A 668 14.33 4.88 -8.11
CA PHE A 668 13.74 5.30 -9.39
C PHE A 668 14.25 4.42 -10.55
N SER A 669 14.77 3.23 -10.26
CA SER A 669 15.33 2.36 -11.27
C SER A 669 14.28 1.95 -12.30
N GLU A 670 14.66 2.07 -13.57
CA GLU A 670 13.83 1.73 -14.73
C GLU A 670 12.50 2.52 -14.83
N CYS A 671 12.35 3.63 -14.08
CA CYS A 671 11.09 4.37 -13.98
C CYS A 671 10.51 4.79 -15.34
N PHE A 672 11.35 5.29 -16.26
CA PHE A 672 11.01 5.67 -17.63
C PHE A 672 11.76 4.82 -18.67
N ASN A 673 12.18 3.60 -18.29
CA ASN A 673 12.88 2.68 -19.19
C ASN A 673 12.07 2.49 -20.49
N MET A 674 12.72 2.56 -21.65
CA MET A 674 12.16 2.34 -22.98
C MET A 674 10.97 3.25 -23.34
N CYS A 675 10.88 4.44 -22.73
CA CYS A 675 9.97 5.50 -23.18
C CYS A 675 10.51 6.14 -24.48
N SER A 676 10.45 5.39 -25.58
CA SER A 676 11.21 5.64 -26.80
C SER A 676 10.87 6.96 -27.51
N LYS A 677 9.69 7.53 -27.25
CA LYS A 677 9.22 8.82 -27.79
C LYS A 677 9.39 10.00 -26.84
N LEU A 678 9.96 9.82 -25.65
CA LEU A 678 10.17 10.90 -24.68
C LEU A 678 11.14 11.92 -25.25
N LYS A 679 10.69 13.18 -25.42
CA LYS A 679 11.44 14.23 -26.13
C LYS A 679 12.34 15.04 -25.22
N GLU A 680 11.89 15.29 -24.00
CA GLU A 680 12.56 16.15 -23.02
C GLU A 680 12.36 15.64 -21.59
N ILE A 681 13.29 16.01 -20.71
CA ILE A 681 13.21 15.81 -19.27
C ILE A 681 13.14 17.20 -18.64
N PRO A 682 12.14 17.51 -17.81
CA PRO A 682 12.09 18.76 -17.05
C PRO A 682 13.26 18.90 -16.08
N GLU A 683 13.75 20.13 -15.89
CA GLU A 683 14.90 20.44 -15.02
C GLU A 683 14.70 19.97 -13.59
N GLY A 684 13.53 20.25 -13.00
CA GLY A 684 13.21 19.94 -11.62
C GLY A 684 12.67 18.54 -11.34
N LEU A 685 12.70 17.59 -12.29
CA LEU A 685 11.97 16.31 -12.16
C LEU A 685 12.26 15.56 -10.85
N PHE A 686 13.50 15.57 -10.36
CA PHE A 686 13.92 14.87 -9.14
C PHE A 686 14.27 15.81 -7.97
N LYS A 687 13.85 17.08 -8.02
CA LYS A 687 14.22 18.11 -7.03
C LYS A 687 13.87 17.74 -5.58
N ASP A 688 12.76 17.03 -5.41
CA ASP A 688 12.26 16.62 -4.09
C ASP A 688 12.69 15.21 -3.68
N ALA A 689 13.33 14.42 -4.55
CA ALA A 689 13.73 13.04 -4.28
C ALA A 689 15.04 12.96 -3.47
N LEU A 690 15.07 13.60 -2.31
CA LEU A 690 16.29 13.82 -1.51
C LEU A 690 16.95 12.53 -1.01
N ARG A 691 16.16 11.47 -0.80
CA ARG A 691 16.68 10.14 -0.39
C ARG A 691 16.97 9.20 -1.56
N ALA A 692 16.84 9.65 -2.81
CA ALA A 692 17.10 8.81 -3.96
C ALA A 692 18.56 8.35 -4.00
N ASP A 693 18.76 7.03 -3.96
CA ASP A 693 20.08 6.41 -4.03
C ASP A 693 20.31 5.60 -5.33
N ASN A 694 19.24 5.30 -6.07
CA ASN A 694 19.27 4.41 -7.23
C ASN A 694 18.50 4.98 -8.45
N PHE A 695 19.24 5.24 -9.54
CA PHE A 695 18.70 5.69 -10.84
C PHE A 695 19.07 4.72 -11.98
N LYS A 696 19.34 3.45 -11.65
CA LYS A 696 19.69 2.44 -12.65
C LYS A 696 18.67 2.41 -13.78
N ARG A 697 19.13 2.54 -15.03
CA ARG A 697 18.30 2.44 -16.25
C ARG A 697 17.07 3.35 -16.26
N CYS A 698 17.05 4.44 -15.49
CA CYS A 698 15.87 5.30 -15.34
C CYS A 698 15.32 5.79 -16.68
N PHE A 699 16.20 6.13 -17.63
CA PHE A 699 15.88 6.56 -19.00
C PHE A 699 16.52 5.65 -20.07
N TYR A 700 16.71 4.36 -19.76
CA TYR A 700 17.30 3.40 -20.69
C TYR A 700 16.51 3.37 -22.01
N GLU A 701 17.18 3.44 -23.16
CA GLU A 701 16.57 3.42 -24.50
C GLU A 701 15.48 4.49 -24.77
N CYS A 702 15.52 5.64 -24.08
CA CYS A 702 14.74 6.83 -24.43
C CYS A 702 15.29 7.51 -25.71
N LYS A 703 15.07 6.86 -26.85
CA LYS A 703 15.70 7.16 -28.15
C LYS A 703 15.40 8.56 -28.71
N ALA A 704 14.29 9.18 -28.31
CA ALA A 704 13.89 10.51 -28.77
C ALA A 704 14.49 11.68 -27.97
N LEU A 705 15.14 11.44 -26.82
CA LEU A 705 15.80 12.49 -26.05
C LEU A 705 16.95 13.11 -26.85
N THR A 706 16.94 14.43 -27.01
CA THR A 706 18.00 15.16 -27.76
C THR A 706 18.99 15.90 -26.88
N GLN A 707 18.58 16.28 -25.66
CA GLN A 707 19.33 17.04 -24.66
C GLN A 707 18.93 16.58 -23.26
N LEU A 708 19.74 16.90 -22.26
CA LEU A 708 19.43 16.73 -20.84
C LEU A 708 19.45 18.10 -20.14
N PRO A 709 18.59 18.35 -19.15
CA PRO A 709 18.60 19.60 -18.41
C PRO A 709 19.84 19.69 -17.49
N GLU A 710 20.30 20.91 -17.26
CA GLU A 710 21.31 21.18 -16.25
C GLU A 710 20.75 20.85 -14.86
N GLY A 711 21.58 20.34 -13.94
CA GLY A 711 21.15 20.09 -12.56
C GLY A 711 20.15 18.94 -12.36
N LEU A 712 19.88 18.09 -13.37
CA LEU A 712 18.84 17.03 -13.27
C LEU A 712 18.93 16.18 -11.99
N PHE A 713 20.15 15.88 -11.53
CA PHE A 713 20.41 15.10 -10.31
C PHE A 713 21.07 15.93 -9.20
N GLU A 714 20.95 17.26 -9.23
CA GLU A 714 21.67 18.15 -8.32
C GLU A 714 21.30 17.92 -6.86
N MET A 715 20.03 17.62 -6.60
CA MET A 715 19.49 17.41 -5.25
C MET A 715 19.66 15.97 -4.74
N ASN A 716 20.00 15.02 -5.61
CA ASN A 716 20.08 13.59 -5.26
C ASN A 716 21.50 13.21 -4.81
N THR A 717 22.00 13.89 -3.79
CA THR A 717 23.37 13.75 -3.28
C THR A 717 23.68 12.35 -2.71
N LEU A 718 22.63 11.58 -2.40
CA LEU A 718 22.71 10.20 -1.93
C LEU A 718 22.81 9.15 -3.06
N ALA A 719 22.67 9.55 -4.33
CA ALA A 719 22.78 8.63 -5.46
C ALA A 719 24.11 7.86 -5.44
N THR A 720 24.00 6.53 -5.55
CA THR A 720 25.14 5.60 -5.56
C THR A 720 25.36 4.98 -6.95
N SER A 721 24.29 4.86 -7.75
CA SER A 721 24.35 4.23 -9.07
C SER A 721 23.53 4.96 -10.13
N PHE A 722 24.15 5.15 -11.29
CA PHE A 722 23.52 5.54 -12.55
C PHE A 722 23.73 4.47 -13.63
N TYR A 723 23.85 3.20 -13.22
CA TYR A 723 24.12 2.09 -14.14
C TYR A 723 23.13 2.09 -15.31
N GLN A 724 23.64 2.24 -16.54
CA GLN A 724 22.83 2.29 -17.76
C GLN A 724 21.70 3.35 -17.77
N CYS A 725 21.77 4.41 -16.95
CA CYS A 725 20.69 5.39 -16.79
C CYS A 725 20.19 5.96 -18.13
N PHE A 726 21.10 6.29 -19.05
CA PHE A 726 20.79 6.81 -20.39
C PHE A 726 21.30 5.88 -21.52
N SER A 727 21.64 4.62 -21.22
CA SER A 727 22.16 3.70 -22.25
C SER A 727 21.13 3.54 -23.37
N GLY A 728 21.56 3.62 -24.62
CA GLY A 728 20.69 3.53 -25.79
C GLY A 728 19.90 4.81 -26.13
N CYS A 729 20.14 5.94 -25.47
CA CYS A 729 19.58 7.25 -25.83
C CYS A 729 20.23 7.80 -27.12
N THR A 730 19.94 7.16 -28.26
CA THR A 730 20.59 7.45 -29.56
C THR A 730 20.28 8.85 -30.13
N GLY A 731 19.33 9.58 -29.56
CA GLY A 731 18.98 10.95 -29.93
C GLY A 731 19.89 12.03 -29.31
N LEU A 732 20.58 11.73 -28.20
CA LEU A 732 21.31 12.74 -27.42
C LEU A 732 22.46 13.33 -28.22
N THR A 733 22.51 14.66 -28.31
CA THR A 733 23.50 15.40 -29.12
C THR A 733 24.56 16.14 -28.28
N ALA A 734 24.23 16.52 -27.05
CA ALA A 734 25.15 17.13 -26.09
C ALA A 734 24.77 16.73 -24.65
N LEU A 735 25.67 17.03 -23.72
CA LEU A 735 25.48 16.86 -22.28
C LEU A 735 25.61 18.24 -21.61
N PRO A 736 24.85 18.53 -20.54
CA PRO A 736 25.00 19.76 -19.77
C PRO A 736 26.23 19.70 -18.87
N GLU A 737 26.77 20.87 -18.50
CA GLU A 737 27.96 20.99 -17.65
C GLU A 737 27.74 20.39 -16.26
N ARG A 738 26.57 20.64 -15.64
CA ARG A 738 26.26 20.23 -14.27
C ARG A 738 25.18 19.16 -14.20
N LEU A 739 25.38 18.03 -14.88
CA LEU A 739 24.41 16.92 -14.83
C LEU A 739 24.37 16.22 -13.45
N PHE A 740 25.54 16.02 -12.85
CA PHE A 740 25.68 15.25 -11.61
C PHE A 740 26.22 16.12 -10.46
N ASN A 741 25.55 16.05 -9.30
CA ASN A 741 26.07 16.55 -8.03
C ASN A 741 26.02 15.45 -6.95
N CYS A 742 26.51 14.26 -7.30
CA CYS A 742 26.29 13.04 -6.53
C CYS A 742 27.60 12.49 -5.97
N PRO A 743 28.10 13.01 -4.82
CA PRO A 743 29.41 12.65 -4.29
C PRO A 743 29.53 11.18 -3.84
N LYS A 744 28.40 10.46 -3.72
CA LYS A 744 28.36 9.04 -3.32
C LYS A 744 28.46 8.05 -4.48
N VAL A 745 28.36 8.50 -5.73
CA VAL A 745 28.49 7.64 -6.92
C VAL A 745 29.86 7.00 -6.97
N THR A 746 29.90 5.67 -7.01
CA THR A 746 31.14 4.88 -7.10
C THR A 746 31.42 4.40 -8.52
N GLU A 747 30.37 4.24 -9.32
CA GLU A 747 30.44 3.79 -10.71
C GLU A 747 29.40 4.48 -11.60
N LEU A 748 29.80 4.76 -12.83
CA LEU A 748 28.92 5.25 -13.90
C LEU A 748 28.77 4.22 -15.03
N LYS A 749 29.00 2.94 -14.75
CA LYS A 749 29.10 1.89 -15.76
C LYS A 749 27.94 1.93 -16.77
N LEU A 750 28.31 1.98 -18.06
CA LEU A 750 27.39 1.99 -19.20
C LEU A 750 26.36 3.15 -19.23
N CYS A 751 26.51 4.20 -18.41
CA CYS A 751 25.48 5.24 -18.27
C CYS A 751 25.05 5.86 -19.60
N PHE A 752 25.98 6.07 -20.55
CA PHE A 752 25.71 6.59 -21.89
C PHE A 752 26.16 5.63 -23.01
N GLU A 753 26.18 4.33 -22.73
CA GLU A 753 26.43 3.30 -23.74
C GLU A 753 25.49 3.53 -24.94
N LYS A 754 25.99 3.35 -26.18
CA LYS A 754 25.25 3.53 -27.44
C LYS A 754 24.67 4.93 -27.71
N CYS A 755 25.05 5.97 -26.96
CA CYS A 755 24.65 7.37 -27.23
C CYS A 755 25.44 8.01 -28.38
N SER A 756 25.36 7.44 -29.58
CA SER A 756 26.25 7.69 -30.72
C SER A 756 26.32 9.12 -31.29
N LYS A 757 25.42 10.03 -30.89
CA LYS A 757 25.31 11.39 -31.45
C LYS A 757 25.91 12.49 -30.58
N ILE A 758 26.33 12.20 -29.35
CA ILE A 758 26.91 13.20 -28.45
C ILE A 758 28.22 13.70 -29.05
N ALA A 759 28.34 15.02 -29.21
CA ALA A 759 29.45 15.65 -29.93
C ALA A 759 30.71 15.86 -29.06
N ALA A 760 30.54 16.15 -27.78
CA ALA A 760 31.61 16.44 -26.84
C ALA A 760 31.18 16.13 -25.40
N ILE A 761 32.18 15.99 -24.53
CA ILE A 761 31.99 15.82 -23.08
C ILE A 761 32.33 17.16 -22.41
N PRO A 762 31.41 17.79 -21.66
CA PRO A 762 31.69 19.02 -20.91
C PRO A 762 32.81 18.81 -19.87
N SER A 763 33.62 19.85 -19.63
CA SER A 763 34.74 19.78 -18.67
C SER A 763 34.28 19.48 -17.25
N ASP A 764 33.11 19.98 -16.88
CA ASP A 764 32.63 20.01 -15.49
C ASP A 764 31.72 18.84 -15.13
N LEU A 765 31.45 17.95 -16.10
CA LEU A 765 30.52 16.82 -15.95
C LEU A 765 30.85 15.92 -14.76
N PHE A 766 32.14 15.80 -14.41
CA PHE A 766 32.64 14.90 -13.37
C PHE A 766 33.08 15.62 -12.09
N THR A 767 33.03 16.97 -12.04
CA THR A 767 33.64 17.78 -10.96
C THR A 767 33.15 17.38 -9.56
N ASN A 768 31.89 16.96 -9.44
CA ASN A 768 31.26 16.63 -8.15
C ASN A 768 31.20 15.12 -7.82
N LEU A 769 31.83 14.24 -8.63
CA LEU A 769 31.80 12.78 -8.45
C LEU A 769 33.01 12.25 -7.68
N LYS A 770 33.17 12.69 -6.43
CA LYS A 770 34.38 12.48 -5.61
C LYS A 770 34.75 11.01 -5.33
N ARG A 771 33.79 10.07 -5.45
CA ARG A 771 33.99 8.63 -5.21
C ARG A 771 34.04 7.78 -6.47
N LEU A 772 34.04 8.40 -7.65
CA LEU A 772 34.03 7.67 -8.91
C LEU A 772 35.32 6.85 -9.05
N THR A 773 35.20 5.53 -9.02
CA THR A 773 36.33 4.60 -9.16
C THR A 773 36.35 3.92 -10.53
N SER A 774 35.21 3.86 -11.21
CA SER A 774 35.10 3.23 -12.52
C SER A 774 34.07 3.90 -13.44
N PHE A 775 34.39 3.93 -14.74
CA PHE A 775 33.52 4.39 -15.83
C PHE A 775 33.57 3.39 -16.99
N GLU A 776 33.58 2.09 -16.66
CA GLU A 776 33.62 1.02 -17.66
C GLU A 776 32.54 1.20 -18.72
N GLU A 777 32.96 1.20 -19.98
CA GLU A 777 32.06 1.26 -21.13
C GLU A 777 31.08 2.46 -21.10
N PHE A 778 31.42 3.53 -20.38
CA PHE A 778 30.58 4.71 -20.17
C PHE A 778 30.02 5.30 -21.48
N PHE A 779 30.84 5.27 -22.54
CA PHE A 779 30.48 5.66 -23.91
C PHE A 779 30.75 4.53 -24.93
N SER A 780 30.62 3.25 -24.53
CA SER A 780 30.85 2.15 -25.48
C SER A 780 29.86 2.24 -26.66
N GLY A 781 30.35 1.98 -27.87
CA GLY A 781 29.59 2.18 -29.12
C GLY A 781 29.61 3.61 -29.67
N TRP A 782 30.37 4.53 -29.07
CA TRP A 782 30.75 5.78 -29.73
C TRP A 782 31.84 5.54 -30.78
N ASN A 783 31.63 6.07 -31.99
CA ASN A 783 32.56 5.92 -33.12
C ASN A 783 33.41 7.17 -33.38
N LYS A 784 33.33 8.22 -32.54
CA LYS A 784 33.90 9.56 -32.78
C LYS A 784 35.05 9.98 -31.84
N LEU A 785 35.47 9.13 -30.90
CA LEU A 785 36.60 9.38 -29.98
C LEU A 785 37.70 8.32 -30.14
#